data_AF-A0A9Q8ZEK8-F1
#
_entry.id   AF-A0A9Q8ZEK8-F1
#
_cell.length_a   1.000
_cell.length_b   1.000
_cell.length_c   1.000
_cell.angle_alpha   90.00
_cell.angle_beta   90.00
_cell.angle_gamma   90.00
#
_symmetry.space_group_name_H-M   'P 1'
#
loop_
_entity.id
_entity.type
_entity.pdbx_description
1 polymer ?
#
loop_
_entity_poly.entity_id
_entity_poly.type
_entity_poly.pdbx_seq_one_letter_code
_entity_poly.pdbx_strand_id
1 'polypeptide(L)'
;MGEYRHGHSSRYSKMRSILIINPNSTEQMTNGLKPLVDALQFKETAHEYFTAPSGPKSINNEEDAAESVKHCLPALQQDHLTRHDGFLVACYSQHPLVPILKEQSEIRNAQKPVTGIFEASVSTSLQLIHPEEKFGIVSTGKVWETILSDATIAFLGTGSEASKRFAGVETTGLNATDLHDAPAEEVRKRMKDAVKRLLKKGKALPNELLAQIAAHLDQEPPSITKFSHEPSELLTHSDCISLKSLSQVSWRWRKIVLPILFRYSRIPLDDEPQWVPMDARLVDSMQENLTKLSNHEFLIYTKLRSKFKSSSVFAFEPAMDDVLINLCRIQEGDEFLKSVPNILWLPHLPKSFANFCRFVAHYTLKHHIRSVVVHTKKEYELRHVSTADLPLARGVSDIWTQVFSHLEPTRVIVAAPPSTMAGLLDTQMMSNDTWAFEMKMHYIELLQDEPPRTEHMKENCRTWGSALIHQRPWYHVGYNEGSSIAAYSTYEYHLKQSPKILFLLLIRLAKETQPCCNITSFSFTGVFPFAANVTSIVRALHRIPTVKKIRVQLAPGPENNLLSDGRRRGRAQSSDFWLEWRESYKVLASYLGVFDFADEARFTSRDCHGKQLAIEVEESSEQRELQSRMEKKQMKEFMNMYSNLVQQCFDHCVNGFESKSLTSREESCVMRCVDKHMKGSQRLGDRFQEQNAAMAQGGGMGGR
;
A
#
# COMPACT_ATOMS: atom_id res chain seq x y z
N MET A 1 -9.04 59.10 26.06
CA MET A 1 -8.43 59.55 27.33
C MET A 1 -9.55 59.84 28.31
N GLY A 2 -9.58 59.13 29.44
CA GLY A 2 -10.63 59.24 30.45
C GLY A 2 -10.35 58.24 31.55
N GLU A 3 -9.36 58.55 32.39
CA GLU A 3 -8.93 57.74 33.52
C GLU A 3 -10.01 57.69 34.60
N TYR A 4 -10.51 56.48 34.90
CA TYR A 4 -11.37 56.24 36.06
C TYR A 4 -10.51 55.87 37.27
N ARG A 5 -10.49 56.81 38.23
CA ARG A 5 -9.87 56.68 39.55
C ARG A 5 -10.45 55.47 40.31
N HIS A 6 -9.57 54.59 40.77
CA HIS A 6 -9.90 53.54 41.74
C HIS A 6 -10.16 54.14 43.13
N GLY A 7 -11.43 54.20 43.53
CA GLY A 7 -11.81 54.34 44.93
C GLY A 7 -11.82 52.97 45.61
N HIS A 8 -10.80 52.67 46.41
CA HIS A 8 -10.83 51.54 47.33
C HIS A 8 -11.76 51.86 48.52
N SER A 9 -13.00 51.37 48.46
CA SER A 9 -13.90 51.30 49.62
C SER A 9 -13.80 49.92 50.25
N SER A 10 -13.06 49.83 51.36
CA SER A 10 -13.11 48.73 52.31
C SER A 10 -14.53 48.58 52.89
N ARG A 11 -15.31 47.62 52.37
CA ARG A 11 -16.44 47.02 53.08
C ARG A 11 -16.03 45.59 53.40
N TYR A 12 -15.81 45.30 54.68
CA TYR A 12 -15.66 43.93 55.18
C TYR A 12 -16.79 43.06 54.63
N SER A 13 -16.44 42.12 53.75
CA SER A 13 -17.39 41.19 53.13
C SER A 13 -17.93 40.25 54.21
N LYS A 14 -19.19 40.43 54.58
CA LYS A 14 -19.93 39.41 55.33
C LYS A 14 -19.95 38.17 54.44
N MET A 15 -19.29 37.10 54.88
CA MET A 15 -19.22 35.83 54.15
C MET A 15 -20.65 35.39 53.79
N ARG A 16 -20.91 35.19 52.50
CA ARG A 16 -22.24 34.81 52.01
C ARG A 16 -22.57 33.40 52.49
N SER A 17 -23.81 33.13 52.85
CA SER A 17 -24.19 31.81 53.36
C SER A 17 -25.25 31.12 52.50
N ILE A 18 -25.01 29.87 52.13
CA ILE A 18 -25.94 29.02 51.39
C ILE A 18 -26.42 27.89 52.29
N LEU A 19 -27.74 27.70 52.37
CA LEU A 19 -28.34 26.56 53.03
C LEU A 19 -28.58 25.43 52.02
N ILE A 20 -27.98 24.28 52.27
CA ILE A 20 -28.14 23.05 51.50
C ILE A 20 -29.17 22.17 52.20
N ILE A 21 -30.35 22.08 51.61
CA ILE A 21 -31.53 21.44 52.19
C ILE A 21 -31.64 20.03 51.61
N ASN A 22 -31.38 19.02 52.43
CA ASN A 22 -31.83 17.66 52.16
C ASN A 22 -33.30 17.54 52.63
N PRO A 23 -34.28 17.39 51.72
CA PRO A 23 -35.68 17.31 52.10
C PRO A 23 -36.10 15.95 52.67
N ASN A 24 -35.26 14.92 52.63
CA ASN A 24 -35.57 13.65 53.33
C ASN A 24 -35.03 13.64 54.76
N SER A 25 -35.52 12.68 55.57
CA SER A 25 -35.15 12.53 56.98
C SER A 25 -33.86 11.74 57.21
N THR A 26 -33.11 11.38 56.17
CA THR A 26 -31.89 10.57 56.26
C THR A 26 -30.65 11.44 56.38
N GLU A 27 -30.12 11.56 57.60
CA GLU A 27 -28.92 12.36 57.90
C GLU A 27 -27.66 11.87 57.15
N GLN A 28 -27.56 10.57 56.90
CA GLN A 28 -26.44 9.99 56.14
C GLN A 28 -26.35 10.56 54.71
N MET A 29 -27.48 10.85 54.07
CA MET A 29 -27.50 11.48 52.74
C MET A 29 -26.99 12.93 52.81
N THR A 30 -27.38 13.67 53.85
CA THR A 30 -26.87 15.02 54.12
C THR A 30 -25.35 15.00 54.34
N ASN A 31 -24.86 14.04 55.13
CA ASN A 31 -23.42 13.87 55.36
C ASN A 31 -22.66 13.49 54.08
N GLY A 32 -23.30 12.77 53.15
CA GLY A 32 -22.73 12.47 51.84
C GLY A 32 -22.54 13.70 50.93
N LEU A 33 -23.31 14.78 51.14
CA LEU A 33 -23.19 16.02 50.36
C LEU A 33 -21.98 16.87 50.79
N LYS A 34 -21.61 16.84 52.07
CA LYS A 34 -20.51 17.65 52.64
C LYS A 34 -19.19 17.54 51.85
N PRO A 35 -18.63 16.33 51.61
CA PRO A 35 -17.37 16.22 50.87
C PRO A 35 -17.49 16.68 49.40
N LEU A 36 -18.67 16.61 48.80
CA LEU A 36 -18.89 17.07 47.42
C LEU A 36 -18.85 18.59 47.31
N VAL A 37 -19.42 19.28 48.31
CA VAL A 37 -19.42 20.74 48.39
C VAL A 37 -18.03 21.25 48.80
N ASP A 38 -17.38 20.59 49.76
CA ASP A 38 -16.02 20.94 50.19
C ASP A 38 -15.01 20.83 49.04
N ALA A 39 -15.20 19.85 48.15
CA ALA A 39 -14.36 19.67 46.96
C ALA A 39 -14.47 20.84 45.95
N LEU A 40 -15.51 21.67 46.01
CA LEU A 40 -15.66 22.87 45.17
C LEU A 40 -14.77 24.04 45.64
N GLN A 41 -14.17 23.95 46.84
CA GLN A 41 -13.19 24.89 47.38
C GLN A 41 -13.63 26.37 47.42
N PHE A 42 -14.91 26.64 47.68
CA PHE A 42 -15.39 28.00 47.86
C PHE A 42 -14.81 28.64 49.13
N LYS A 43 -14.02 29.71 48.96
CA LYS A 43 -13.32 30.40 50.06
C LYS A 43 -14.11 31.54 50.70
N GLU A 44 -15.15 32.03 50.02
CA GLU A 44 -15.92 33.21 50.44
C GLU A 44 -17.41 32.91 50.69
N THR A 45 -17.77 31.61 50.71
CA THR A 45 -19.15 31.15 50.90
C THR A 45 -19.21 30.12 52.03
N ALA A 46 -20.02 30.40 53.04
CA ALA A 46 -20.38 29.47 54.11
C ALA A 46 -21.48 28.53 53.64
N HIS A 47 -21.38 27.25 53.96
CA HIS A 47 -22.43 26.27 53.70
C HIS A 47 -22.98 25.74 55.01
N GLU A 48 -24.29 25.82 55.20
CA GLU A 48 -25.00 25.09 56.24
C GLU A 48 -25.82 23.98 55.61
N TYR A 49 -26.01 22.89 56.35
CA TYR A 49 -26.73 21.71 55.88
C TYR A 49 -27.95 21.49 56.74
N PHE A 50 -29.09 21.27 56.10
CA PHE A 50 -30.36 20.96 56.74
C PHE A 50 -30.82 19.57 56.33
N THR A 51 -31.31 18.78 57.29
CA THR A 51 -32.00 17.50 57.07
C THR A 51 -33.42 17.65 57.57
N ALA A 52 -34.41 17.11 56.85
CA ALA A 52 -35.79 17.17 57.32
C ALA A 52 -35.92 16.51 58.71
N PRO A 53 -36.61 17.16 59.68
CA PRO A 53 -36.70 16.66 61.05
C PRO A 53 -37.54 15.37 61.15
N SER A 54 -38.44 15.14 60.19
CA SER A 54 -39.30 13.97 60.08
C SER A 54 -39.77 13.82 58.62
N GLY A 55 -40.58 12.80 58.32
CA GLY A 55 -41.07 12.50 56.97
C GLY A 55 -40.28 11.37 56.28
N PRO A 56 -40.38 11.24 54.95
CA PRO A 56 -39.87 10.08 54.22
C PRO A 56 -38.35 9.97 54.31
N LYS A 57 -37.85 8.72 54.47
CA LYS A 57 -36.41 8.44 54.51
C LYS A 57 -35.72 8.66 53.16
N SER A 58 -36.44 8.45 52.06
CA SER A 58 -35.99 8.71 50.70
C SER A 58 -37.19 9.17 49.90
N ILE A 59 -36.98 10.08 48.95
CA ILE A 59 -38.03 10.57 48.06
C ILE A 59 -37.98 9.75 46.78
N ASN A 60 -39.05 9.02 46.48
CA ASN A 60 -39.10 8.11 45.34
C ASN A 60 -40.24 8.43 44.36
N ASN A 61 -41.11 9.38 44.70
CA ASN A 61 -42.24 9.84 43.88
C ASN A 61 -42.65 11.27 44.28
N GLU A 62 -43.70 11.80 43.65
CA GLU A 62 -44.23 13.16 43.92
C GLU A 62 -44.95 13.28 45.27
N GLU A 63 -45.56 12.19 45.76
CA GLU A 63 -46.24 12.17 47.07
C GLU A 63 -45.23 12.34 48.21
N ASP A 64 -44.11 11.60 48.16
CA ASP A 64 -43.00 11.73 49.10
C ASP A 64 -42.43 13.16 49.08
N ALA A 65 -42.33 13.78 47.88
CA ALA A 65 -41.84 15.15 47.72
C ALA A 65 -42.82 16.20 48.25
N ALA A 66 -44.14 15.94 48.18
CA ALA A 66 -45.14 16.80 48.77
C ALA A 66 -45.23 16.62 50.30
N GLU A 67 -45.05 15.39 50.79
CA GLU A 67 -44.98 15.09 52.22
C GLU A 67 -43.77 15.75 52.87
N SER A 68 -42.59 15.64 52.25
CA SER A 68 -41.35 16.24 52.78
C SER A 68 -41.47 17.74 53.04
N VAL A 69 -42.19 18.48 52.19
CA VAL A 69 -42.46 19.92 52.38
C VAL A 69 -43.12 20.21 53.72
N LYS A 70 -44.09 19.37 54.14
CA LYS A 70 -44.81 19.55 55.42
C LYS A 70 -43.88 19.44 56.61
N HIS A 71 -42.81 18.66 56.49
CA HIS A 71 -41.82 18.47 57.54
C HIS A 71 -40.66 19.49 57.48
N CYS A 72 -40.27 19.93 56.27
CA CYS A 72 -39.20 20.90 56.10
C CYS A 72 -39.64 22.34 56.39
N LEU A 73 -40.78 22.77 55.85
CA LEU A 73 -41.16 24.19 55.82
C LEU A 73 -41.27 24.83 57.21
N PRO A 74 -41.90 24.21 58.23
CA PRO A 74 -42.00 24.81 59.56
C PRO A 74 -40.63 25.01 60.21
N ALA A 75 -39.73 24.03 60.05
CA ALA A 75 -38.37 24.12 60.61
C ALA A 75 -37.54 25.19 59.89
N LEU A 76 -37.68 25.31 58.56
CA LEU A 76 -36.99 26.33 57.77
C LEU A 76 -37.46 27.74 58.14
N GLN A 77 -38.77 27.94 58.38
CA GLN A 77 -39.37 29.23 58.73
C GLN A 77 -38.95 29.77 60.10
N GLN A 78 -38.53 28.91 61.04
CA GLN A 78 -38.18 29.33 62.39
C GLN A 78 -36.97 30.27 62.44
N ASP A 79 -35.87 29.93 61.76
CA ASP A 79 -34.63 30.74 61.80
C ASP A 79 -33.80 30.69 60.51
N HIS A 80 -34.03 29.73 59.62
CA HIS A 80 -33.14 29.53 58.47
C HIS A 80 -33.38 30.50 57.32
N LEU A 81 -34.62 30.95 57.10
CA LEU A 81 -34.96 31.84 55.96
C LEU A 81 -34.32 33.23 56.07
N THR A 82 -34.13 33.75 57.29
CA THR A 82 -33.53 35.07 57.54
C THR A 82 -32.01 35.01 57.54
N ARG A 83 -31.43 33.91 58.03
CA ARG A 83 -29.98 33.75 58.30
C ARG A 83 -29.10 33.52 57.06
N HIS A 84 -29.66 32.97 55.98
CA HIS A 84 -28.91 32.59 54.77
C HIS A 84 -29.16 33.54 53.60
N ASP A 85 -28.20 33.65 52.69
CA ASP A 85 -28.27 34.43 51.46
C ASP A 85 -28.80 33.64 50.27
N GLY A 86 -28.74 32.30 50.29
CA GLY A 86 -29.24 31.44 49.21
C GLY A 86 -29.61 30.04 49.68
N PHE A 87 -30.40 29.33 48.86
CA PHE A 87 -30.97 28.03 49.24
C PHE A 87 -30.85 27.02 48.07
N LEU A 88 -30.32 25.85 48.38
CA LEU A 88 -30.19 24.73 47.43
C LEU A 88 -30.99 23.52 47.94
N VAL A 89 -32.03 23.13 47.22
CA VAL A 89 -32.78 21.90 47.53
C VAL A 89 -32.07 20.70 46.88
N ALA A 90 -31.51 19.83 47.71
CA ALA A 90 -30.69 18.69 47.31
C ALA A 90 -31.53 17.42 47.04
N CYS A 91 -32.56 17.55 46.20
CA CYS A 91 -33.33 16.43 45.68
C CYS A 91 -33.39 16.51 44.15
N TYR A 92 -33.10 15.40 43.46
CA TYR A 92 -33.11 15.35 42.00
C TYR A 92 -34.54 15.09 41.48
N SER A 93 -35.41 16.07 41.69
CA SER A 93 -36.82 16.08 41.24
C SER A 93 -37.28 17.52 41.06
N GLN A 94 -38.44 17.75 40.43
CA GLN A 94 -39.12 19.04 40.47
C GLN A 94 -39.75 19.26 41.85
N HIS A 95 -38.91 19.48 42.85
CA HIS A 95 -39.33 19.42 44.25
C HIS A 95 -40.21 20.65 44.61
N PRO A 96 -41.44 20.46 45.15
CA PRO A 96 -42.37 21.58 45.42
C PRO A 96 -41.83 22.61 46.42
N LEU A 97 -40.86 22.22 47.26
CA LEU A 97 -40.18 23.13 48.18
C LEU A 97 -39.50 24.31 47.47
N VAL A 98 -39.01 24.14 46.23
CA VAL A 98 -38.31 25.22 45.49
C VAL A 98 -39.24 26.41 45.21
N PRO A 99 -40.41 26.26 44.54
CA PRO A 99 -41.33 27.37 44.35
C PRO A 99 -41.90 27.91 45.67
N ILE A 100 -42.21 27.04 46.64
CA ILE A 100 -42.76 27.46 47.95
C ILE A 100 -41.78 28.35 48.72
N LEU A 101 -40.48 28.04 48.69
CA LEU A 101 -39.45 28.88 49.30
C LEU A 101 -39.34 30.24 48.60
N LYS A 102 -39.46 30.29 47.27
CA LYS A 102 -39.44 31.56 46.51
C LYS A 102 -40.62 32.48 46.87
N GLU A 103 -41.73 31.92 47.33
CA GLU A 103 -42.92 32.68 47.73
C GLU A 103 -42.85 33.23 49.16
N GLN A 104 -41.95 32.71 50.02
CA GLN A 104 -41.80 33.20 51.39
C GLN A 104 -41.38 34.68 51.41
N SER A 105 -41.99 35.46 52.30
CA SER A 105 -41.76 36.92 52.39
C SER A 105 -40.29 37.27 52.54
N GLU A 106 -39.55 36.50 53.35
CA GLU A 106 -38.14 36.73 53.67
C GLU A 106 -37.23 36.51 52.47
N ILE A 107 -37.59 35.56 51.60
CA ILE A 107 -36.86 35.23 50.37
C ILE A 107 -37.25 36.18 49.25
N ARG A 108 -38.55 36.40 49.03
CA ARG A 108 -39.08 37.23 47.96
C ARG A 108 -38.68 38.70 48.11
N ASN A 109 -38.82 39.26 49.32
CA ASN A 109 -38.52 40.67 49.58
C ASN A 109 -37.02 40.97 49.45
N ALA A 110 -36.16 40.02 49.84
CA ALA A 110 -34.70 40.15 49.75
C ALA A 110 -34.11 39.57 48.45
N GLN A 111 -34.95 39.07 47.53
CA GLN A 111 -34.56 38.44 46.27
C GLN A 111 -33.49 37.34 46.44
N LYS A 112 -33.64 36.50 47.47
CA LYS A 112 -32.66 35.44 47.75
C LYS A 112 -32.77 34.32 46.71
N PRO A 113 -31.66 33.87 46.09
CA PRO A 113 -31.69 32.78 45.13
C PRO A 113 -32.11 31.45 45.76
N VAL A 114 -33.04 30.76 45.10
CA VAL A 114 -33.48 29.40 45.44
C VAL A 114 -33.46 28.54 44.17
N THR A 115 -32.80 27.39 44.22
CA THR A 115 -32.84 26.39 43.14
C THR A 115 -32.77 24.98 43.72
N GLY A 116 -33.28 23.99 42.99
CA GLY A 116 -32.96 22.59 43.23
C GLY A 116 -31.77 22.13 42.39
N ILE A 117 -31.19 20.98 42.76
CA ILE A 117 -30.12 20.35 41.99
C ILE A 117 -30.60 19.88 40.61
N PHE A 118 -31.90 19.57 40.47
CA PHE A 118 -32.52 19.24 39.18
C PHE A 118 -32.46 20.43 38.22
N GLU A 119 -33.03 21.57 38.59
CA GLU A 119 -33.07 22.78 37.75
C GLU A 119 -31.67 23.30 37.43
N ALA A 120 -30.78 23.28 38.43
CA ALA A 120 -29.39 23.68 38.26
C ALA A 120 -28.65 22.80 37.25
N SER A 121 -28.86 21.47 37.30
CA SER A 121 -28.22 20.53 36.37
C SER A 121 -28.73 20.69 34.94
N VAL A 122 -30.03 20.90 34.74
CA VAL A 122 -30.64 21.10 33.41
C VAL A 122 -30.15 22.42 32.80
N SER A 123 -30.20 23.51 33.57
CA SER A 123 -29.73 24.82 33.11
C SER A 123 -28.25 24.81 32.73
N THR A 124 -27.41 24.20 33.57
CA THR A 124 -25.97 24.10 33.31
C THR A 124 -25.68 23.24 32.08
N SER A 125 -26.38 22.10 31.93
CA SER A 125 -26.23 21.22 30.77
C SER A 125 -26.52 21.97 29.46
N LEU A 126 -27.55 22.82 29.43
CA LEU A 126 -27.87 23.62 28.25
C LEU A 126 -26.82 24.68 27.90
N GLN A 127 -26.06 25.17 28.89
CA GLN A 127 -24.97 26.13 28.66
C GLN A 127 -23.67 25.44 28.21
N LEU A 128 -23.44 24.19 28.63
CA LEU A 128 -22.22 23.46 28.32
C LEU A 128 -22.24 22.79 26.93
N ILE A 129 -23.40 22.34 26.46
CA ILE A 129 -23.52 21.61 25.19
C ILE A 129 -23.61 22.54 23.97
N HIS A 130 -23.08 22.10 22.83
CA HIS A 130 -23.20 22.83 21.56
C HIS A 130 -24.69 22.99 21.15
N PRO A 131 -25.08 24.03 20.37
CA PRO A 131 -26.48 24.22 19.94
C PRO A 131 -27.14 23.01 19.26
N GLU A 132 -26.36 22.17 18.59
CA GLU A 132 -26.80 20.95 17.89
C GLU A 132 -26.77 19.68 18.76
N GLU A 133 -26.28 19.79 19.99
CA GLU A 133 -26.17 18.67 20.93
C GLU A 133 -27.37 18.61 21.88
N LYS A 134 -27.57 17.42 22.45
CA LYS A 134 -28.64 17.13 23.41
C LYS A 134 -28.06 16.64 24.72
N PHE A 135 -28.64 17.06 25.83
CA PHE A 135 -28.39 16.45 27.14
C PHE A 135 -29.43 15.36 27.42
N GLY A 136 -29.15 14.48 28.37
CA GLY A 136 -30.16 13.57 28.90
C GLY A 136 -29.83 13.16 30.33
N ILE A 137 -30.82 12.58 31.00
CA ILE A 137 -30.78 12.34 32.44
C ILE A 137 -30.69 10.83 32.69
N VAL A 138 -29.82 10.42 33.62
CA VAL A 138 -29.74 9.04 34.10
C VAL A 138 -30.18 9.00 35.55
N SER A 139 -31.20 8.21 35.86
CA SER A 139 -31.77 8.08 37.22
C SER A 139 -31.87 6.61 37.66
N THR A 140 -32.42 6.37 38.85
CA THR A 140 -32.44 5.08 39.55
C THR A 140 -33.66 4.23 39.15
N GLY A 141 -34.82 4.50 39.75
CA GLY A 141 -36.04 3.72 39.61
C GLY A 141 -36.85 4.09 38.37
N LYS A 142 -37.52 3.11 37.74
CA LYS A 142 -38.25 3.27 36.47
C LYS A 142 -39.34 4.35 36.49
N VAL A 143 -39.93 4.60 37.66
CA VAL A 143 -40.94 5.65 37.88
C VAL A 143 -40.40 7.04 37.51
N TRP A 144 -39.09 7.27 37.70
CA TRP A 144 -38.44 8.54 37.38
C TRP A 144 -38.32 8.84 35.89
N GLU A 145 -38.46 7.86 35.00
CA GLU A 145 -38.38 8.14 33.55
C GLU A 145 -39.48 9.09 33.11
N THR A 146 -40.72 8.86 33.58
CA THR A 146 -41.86 9.69 33.23
C THR A 146 -41.81 11.00 34.00
N ILE A 147 -41.65 10.92 35.33
CA ILE A 147 -41.62 12.11 36.21
C ILE A 147 -40.55 13.11 35.78
N LEU A 148 -39.30 12.68 35.54
CA LEU A 148 -38.22 13.60 35.16
C LEU A 148 -38.35 14.08 33.71
N SER A 149 -38.99 13.30 32.82
CA SER A 149 -39.27 13.76 31.46
C SER A 149 -40.26 14.92 31.50
N ASP A 150 -41.38 14.74 32.21
CA ASP A 150 -42.43 15.74 32.34
C ASP A 150 -41.93 16.98 33.08
N ALA A 151 -41.17 16.79 34.16
CA ALA A 151 -40.52 17.87 34.89
C ALA A 151 -39.54 18.68 34.02
N THR A 152 -38.76 18.02 33.16
CA THR A 152 -37.80 18.69 32.28
C THR A 152 -38.55 19.49 31.20
N ILE A 153 -39.60 18.90 30.63
CA ILE A 153 -40.45 19.56 29.64
C ILE A 153 -41.14 20.80 30.23
N ALA A 154 -41.68 20.67 31.45
CA ALA A 154 -42.29 21.77 32.18
C ALA A 154 -41.27 22.88 32.51
N PHE A 155 -40.09 22.51 32.99
CA PHE A 155 -39.02 23.47 33.31
C PHE A 155 -38.51 24.23 32.07
N LEU A 156 -38.41 23.56 30.92
CA LEU A 156 -37.99 24.19 29.66
C LEU A 156 -39.11 24.97 28.96
N GLY A 157 -40.36 24.84 29.42
CA GLY A 157 -41.51 25.53 28.83
C GLY A 157 -41.85 25.07 27.41
N THR A 158 -41.54 23.82 27.03
CA THR A 158 -41.73 23.33 25.65
C THR A 158 -43.11 22.70 25.36
N GLY A 159 -44.07 22.82 26.29
CA GLY A 159 -45.42 22.29 26.10
C GLY A 159 -45.48 20.77 26.25
N SER A 160 -46.19 20.06 25.37
CA SER A 160 -46.21 18.58 25.34
C SER A 160 -45.10 17.96 24.48
N GLU A 161 -44.31 18.78 23.79
CA GLU A 161 -43.21 18.31 22.95
C GLU A 161 -41.89 18.31 23.73
N ALA A 162 -41.15 17.20 23.66
CA ALA A 162 -39.80 17.13 24.20
C ALA A 162 -38.88 18.11 23.44
N SER A 163 -38.19 18.98 24.19
CA SER A 163 -37.23 19.95 23.65
C SER A 163 -36.27 19.31 22.63
N LYS A 164 -35.98 20.01 21.51
CA LYS A 164 -34.96 19.57 20.53
C LYS A 164 -33.59 19.31 21.18
N ARG A 165 -33.32 19.92 22.34
CA ARG A 165 -32.06 19.84 23.11
C ARG A 165 -32.08 18.77 24.21
N PHE A 166 -33.17 18.03 24.38
CA PHE A 166 -33.31 16.98 25.39
C PHE A 166 -33.45 15.59 24.72
N ALA A 167 -32.60 14.64 25.11
CA ALA A 167 -32.58 13.28 24.59
C ALA A 167 -33.51 12.31 25.34
N GLY A 168 -34.00 12.71 26.51
CA GLY A 168 -34.87 11.91 27.38
C GLY A 168 -34.20 11.48 28.69
N VAL A 169 -34.92 10.64 29.44
CA VAL A 169 -34.48 10.05 30.71
C VAL A 169 -34.30 8.55 30.52
N GLU A 170 -33.26 7.98 31.13
CA GLU A 170 -33.04 6.54 31.20
C GLU A 170 -32.74 6.12 32.64
N THR A 171 -33.21 4.94 33.04
CA THR A 171 -32.99 4.44 34.40
C THR A 171 -32.05 3.25 34.50
N THR A 172 -31.41 3.10 35.65
CA THR A 172 -30.63 1.90 36.00
C THR A 172 -31.52 0.73 36.41
N GLY A 173 -32.79 0.99 36.75
CA GLY A 173 -33.74 -0.03 37.20
C GLY A 173 -33.46 -0.56 38.60
N LEU A 174 -32.74 0.21 39.41
CA LEU A 174 -32.48 -0.02 40.84
C LEU A 174 -33.14 1.11 41.62
N ASN A 175 -33.76 0.86 42.78
CA ASN A 175 -34.23 1.95 43.63
C ASN A 175 -33.06 2.62 44.37
N ALA A 176 -33.29 3.78 45.00
CA ALA A 176 -32.24 4.52 45.70
C ALA A 176 -31.56 3.70 46.82
N THR A 177 -32.33 2.85 47.52
CA THR A 177 -31.82 1.90 48.52
C THR A 177 -30.99 0.78 47.89
N ASP A 178 -31.47 0.20 46.79
CA ASP A 178 -30.77 -0.89 46.09
C ASP A 178 -29.42 -0.44 45.51
N LEU A 179 -29.29 0.85 45.19
CA LEU A 179 -28.04 1.44 44.69
C LEU A 179 -26.93 1.46 45.75
N HIS A 180 -27.30 1.54 47.03
CA HIS A 180 -26.37 1.51 48.16
C HIS A 180 -25.99 0.09 48.57
N ASP A 181 -26.89 -0.88 48.37
CA ASP A 181 -26.70 -2.28 48.77
C ASP A 181 -26.13 -3.17 47.64
N ALA A 182 -26.25 -2.76 46.37
CA ALA A 182 -25.76 -3.52 45.22
C ALA A 182 -24.22 -3.48 45.06
N PRO A 183 -23.59 -4.55 44.54
CA PRO A 183 -22.17 -4.54 44.21
C PRO A 183 -21.81 -3.42 43.23
N ALA A 184 -20.70 -2.72 43.48
CA ALA A 184 -20.25 -1.57 42.67
C ALA A 184 -20.13 -1.89 41.17
N GLU A 185 -19.75 -3.12 40.81
CA GLU A 185 -19.62 -3.54 39.42
C GLU A 185 -20.99 -3.65 38.71
N GLU A 186 -22.03 -4.10 39.41
CA GLU A 186 -23.39 -4.18 38.87
C GLU A 186 -23.98 -2.78 38.69
N VAL A 187 -23.80 -1.89 39.67
CA VAL A 187 -24.20 -0.47 39.56
C VAL A 187 -23.52 0.19 38.36
N ARG A 188 -22.21 -0.01 38.22
CA ARG A 188 -21.43 0.52 37.09
C ARG A 188 -21.91 -0.02 35.75
N LYS A 189 -22.24 -1.32 35.68
CA LYS A 189 -22.77 -1.96 34.48
C LYS A 189 -24.12 -1.38 34.09
N ARG A 190 -25.07 -1.27 35.02
CA ARG A 190 -26.41 -0.72 34.75
C ARG A 190 -26.37 0.74 34.34
N MET A 191 -25.49 1.53 34.96
CA MET A 191 -25.28 2.94 34.57
C MET A 191 -24.73 3.06 33.14
N LYS A 192 -23.76 2.22 32.76
CA LYS A 192 -23.26 2.17 31.37
C LYS A 192 -24.37 1.81 30.38
N ASP A 193 -25.26 0.88 30.73
CA ASP A 193 -26.32 0.45 29.83
C ASP A 193 -27.43 1.49 29.66
N ALA A 194 -27.77 2.24 30.72
CA ALA A 194 -28.66 3.40 30.63
C ALA A 194 -28.09 4.48 29.70
N VAL A 195 -26.80 4.83 29.86
CA VAL A 195 -26.12 5.81 28.98
C VAL A 195 -26.11 5.35 27.52
N LYS A 196 -25.86 4.06 27.24
CA LYS A 196 -25.89 3.55 25.86
C LYS A 196 -27.27 3.72 25.21
N ARG A 197 -28.36 3.49 25.96
CA ARG A 197 -29.72 3.66 25.43
C ARG A 197 -30.00 5.13 25.11
N LEU A 198 -29.55 6.03 25.98
CA LEU A 198 -29.67 7.47 25.79
C LEU A 198 -28.89 7.98 24.58
N LEU A 199 -27.65 7.49 24.38
CA LEU A 199 -26.83 7.85 23.21
C LEU A 199 -27.41 7.34 21.88
N LYS A 200 -28.09 6.19 21.88
CA LYS A 200 -28.78 5.67 20.68
C LYS A 200 -29.96 6.56 20.26
N LYS A 201 -30.55 7.31 21.19
CA LYS A 201 -31.64 8.27 20.90
C LYS A 201 -31.13 9.60 20.34
N GLY A 202 -29.84 9.93 20.50
CA GLY A 202 -29.18 11.05 19.83
C GLY A 202 -28.88 10.72 18.35
N LYS A 203 -29.12 11.66 17.43
CA LYS A 203 -28.92 11.48 15.98
C LYS A 203 -27.45 11.23 15.62
N ALA A 204 -26.97 10.01 15.85
CA ALA A 204 -25.73 9.53 15.26
C ALA A 204 -26.06 9.00 13.86
N LEU A 205 -25.37 9.49 12.82
CA LEU A 205 -25.46 8.94 11.46
C LEU A 205 -25.35 7.41 11.52
N PRO A 206 -26.27 6.62 10.93
CA PRO A 206 -26.17 5.16 10.89
C PRO A 206 -24.83 4.68 10.28
N ASN A 207 -24.38 3.47 10.65
CA ASN A 207 -23.09 2.96 10.15
C ASN A 207 -23.09 2.80 8.63
N GLU A 208 -24.26 2.61 8.03
CA GLU A 208 -24.52 2.49 6.60
C GLU A 208 -24.17 3.80 5.89
N LEU A 209 -24.61 4.95 6.43
CA LEU A 209 -24.28 6.26 5.86
C LEU A 209 -22.80 6.60 6.03
N LEU A 210 -22.21 6.22 7.17
CA LEU A 210 -20.76 6.37 7.38
C LEU A 210 -19.98 5.50 6.37
N ALA A 211 -20.44 4.26 6.11
CA ALA A 211 -19.82 3.40 5.11
C ALA A 211 -19.94 3.97 3.69
N GLN A 212 -21.09 4.58 3.34
CA GLN A 212 -21.26 5.29 2.07
C GLN A 212 -20.31 6.47 1.93
N ILE A 213 -20.17 7.30 2.97
CA ILE A 213 -19.21 8.41 2.97
C ILE A 213 -17.78 7.88 2.79
N ALA A 214 -17.40 6.82 3.50
CA ALA A 214 -16.07 6.22 3.35
C ALA A 214 -15.87 5.65 1.94
N ALA A 215 -16.89 5.04 1.34
CA ALA A 215 -16.82 4.53 -0.03
C ALA A 215 -16.63 5.64 -1.07
N HIS A 216 -17.16 6.84 -0.87
CA HIS A 216 -16.91 7.99 -1.75
C HIS A 216 -15.46 8.53 -1.66
N LEU A 217 -14.74 8.20 -0.60
CA LEU A 217 -13.32 8.51 -0.46
C LEU A 217 -12.42 7.40 -0.99
N ASP A 218 -12.98 6.24 -1.35
CA ASP A 218 -12.25 5.14 -1.99
C ASP A 218 -11.91 5.55 -3.43
N GLN A 219 -10.66 5.35 -3.81
CA GLN A 219 -10.14 5.69 -5.13
C GLN A 219 -9.50 4.45 -5.74
N GLU A 220 -9.39 4.42 -7.06
CA GLU A 220 -8.71 3.33 -7.73
C GLU A 220 -7.24 3.25 -7.26
N PRO A 221 -6.77 2.08 -6.80
CA PRO A 221 -5.44 1.96 -6.24
C PRO A 221 -4.36 2.23 -7.30
N PRO A 222 -3.24 2.89 -6.93
CA PRO A 222 -2.14 3.17 -7.85
C PRO A 222 -1.56 1.93 -8.54
N SER A 223 -1.62 0.76 -7.89
CA SER A 223 -1.09 -0.49 -8.44
C SER A 223 -1.93 -1.08 -9.57
N ILE A 224 -3.13 -0.54 -9.82
CA ILE A 224 -3.95 -0.88 -11.00
C ILE A 224 -3.67 0.14 -12.09
N THR A 225 -3.79 1.44 -11.79
CA THR A 225 -3.62 2.52 -12.77
C THR A 225 -2.20 2.60 -13.32
N LYS A 226 -1.19 2.37 -12.47
CA LYS A 226 0.24 2.46 -12.82
C LYS A 226 0.84 1.12 -13.27
N PHE A 227 0.07 0.04 -13.37
CA PHE A 227 0.65 -1.28 -13.68
C PHE A 227 1.30 -1.32 -15.07
N SER A 228 0.75 -0.63 -16.08
CA SER A 228 1.30 -0.54 -17.43
C SER A 228 2.37 0.55 -17.59
N HIS A 229 2.56 1.41 -16.59
CA HIS A 229 3.62 2.41 -16.61
C HIS A 229 4.98 1.71 -16.56
N GLU A 230 6.03 2.44 -16.90
CA GLU A 230 7.38 1.93 -16.71
C GLU A 230 7.60 1.49 -15.24
N PRO A 231 8.05 0.24 -15.01
CA PRO A 231 8.24 -0.26 -13.67
C PRO A 231 9.19 0.57 -12.80
N SER A 232 8.70 0.96 -11.63
CA SER A 232 9.41 1.72 -10.60
C SER A 232 8.97 1.33 -9.17
N GLU A 233 9.62 1.91 -8.17
CA GLU A 233 9.23 1.78 -6.75
C GLU A 233 7.89 2.48 -6.43
N LEU A 234 7.41 3.35 -7.32
CA LEU A 234 6.24 4.20 -7.11
C LEU A 234 4.91 3.52 -7.46
N LEU A 235 4.91 2.22 -7.76
CA LEU A 235 3.71 1.44 -8.12
C LEU A 235 2.57 1.61 -7.11
N THR A 236 2.90 1.66 -5.82
CA THR A 236 1.92 1.75 -4.73
C THR A 236 1.77 3.15 -4.14
N HIS A 237 2.51 4.14 -4.67
CA HIS A 237 2.50 5.50 -4.13
C HIS A 237 1.21 6.24 -4.51
N SER A 238 0.57 6.86 -3.54
CA SER A 238 -0.60 7.74 -3.69
C SER A 238 -0.41 8.98 -2.82
N ASP A 239 -0.69 10.14 -3.37
CA ASP A 239 -0.71 11.40 -2.62
C ASP A 239 -2.03 11.58 -1.85
N CYS A 240 -3.06 10.82 -2.21
CA CYS A 240 -4.34 10.82 -1.51
C CYS A 240 -4.29 9.90 -0.27
N ILE A 241 -4.49 10.49 0.92
CA ILE A 241 -4.49 9.79 2.20
C ILE A 241 -5.84 9.91 2.96
N SER A 242 -6.91 10.29 2.27
CA SER A 242 -8.21 10.62 2.86
C SER A 242 -8.75 9.54 3.79
N LEU A 243 -8.71 8.26 3.38
CA LEU A 243 -9.14 7.13 4.23
C LEU A 243 -8.23 6.95 5.46
N LYS A 244 -6.91 7.18 5.33
CA LYS A 244 -6.00 7.11 6.48
C LYS A 244 -6.34 8.19 7.49
N SER A 245 -6.55 9.43 7.05
CA SER A 245 -6.95 10.55 7.90
C SER A 245 -8.30 10.28 8.56
N LEU A 246 -9.30 9.81 7.80
CA LEU A 246 -10.63 9.50 8.33
C LEU A 246 -10.60 8.41 9.40
N SER A 247 -9.73 7.40 9.25
CA SER A 247 -9.55 6.32 10.22
C SER A 247 -9.01 6.78 11.59
N GLN A 248 -8.48 8.00 11.68
CA GLN A 248 -7.93 8.59 12.90
C GLN A 248 -8.92 9.50 13.63
N VAL A 249 -10.05 9.87 13.00
CA VAL A 249 -11.03 10.81 13.56
C VAL A 249 -11.75 10.25 14.79
N SER A 250 -12.20 9.00 14.73
CA SER A 250 -12.86 8.33 15.86
C SER A 250 -12.77 6.81 15.75
N TRP A 251 -12.96 6.10 16.85
CA TRP A 251 -12.99 4.63 16.86
C TRP A 251 -14.10 4.07 15.94
N ARG A 252 -15.22 4.80 15.80
CA ARG A 252 -16.34 4.41 14.95
C ARG A 252 -15.99 4.52 13.47
N TRP A 253 -15.37 5.62 13.06
CA TRP A 253 -14.83 5.79 11.72
C TRP A 253 -13.73 4.77 11.42
N ARG A 254 -12.83 4.55 12.38
CA ARG A 254 -11.78 3.53 12.27
C ARG A 254 -12.36 2.16 11.92
N LYS A 255 -13.36 1.70 12.67
CA LYS A 255 -14.00 0.39 12.43
C LYS A 255 -14.59 0.26 11.01
N ILE A 256 -15.17 1.34 10.48
CA ILE A 256 -15.82 1.35 9.16
C ILE A 256 -14.79 1.45 8.03
N VAL A 257 -13.73 2.24 8.22
CA VAL A 257 -12.74 2.54 7.19
C VAL A 257 -11.73 1.41 7.02
N LEU A 258 -11.35 0.70 8.08
CA LEU A 258 -10.30 -0.32 8.02
C LEU A 258 -10.51 -1.38 6.93
N PRO A 259 -11.70 -1.97 6.74
CA PRO A 259 -11.96 -2.92 5.64
C PRO A 259 -11.75 -2.34 4.23
N ILE A 260 -12.04 -1.04 4.04
CA ILE A 260 -11.88 -0.35 2.75
C ILE A 260 -10.40 -0.02 2.55
N LEU A 261 -9.78 0.59 3.56
CA LEU A 261 -8.39 1.03 3.51
C LEU A 261 -7.41 -0.13 3.28
N PHE A 262 -7.62 -1.27 3.96
CA PHE A 262 -6.73 -2.43 3.85
C PHE A 262 -7.09 -3.38 2.71
N ARG A 263 -8.15 -3.10 1.93
CA ARG A 263 -8.49 -3.86 0.72
C ARG A 263 -7.29 -4.03 -0.21
N TYR A 264 -6.45 -3.00 -0.28
CA TYR A 264 -5.18 -2.98 -0.98
C TYR A 264 -4.04 -2.82 0.04
N SER A 265 -3.20 -3.84 0.16
CA SER A 265 -2.08 -3.85 1.11
C SER A 265 -0.75 -3.94 0.38
N ARG A 266 0.27 -3.26 0.92
CA ARG A 266 1.65 -3.35 0.42
C ARG A 266 2.55 -4.02 1.46
N ILE A 267 3.43 -4.91 1.01
CA ILE A 267 4.37 -5.64 1.85
C ILE A 267 5.78 -5.38 1.29
N PRO A 268 6.55 -4.47 1.89
CA PRO A 268 7.96 -4.34 1.55
C PRO A 268 8.71 -5.57 2.06
N LEU A 269 9.64 -6.10 1.28
CA LEU A 269 10.66 -7.01 1.81
C LEU A 269 11.71 -6.19 2.57
N ASP A 270 12.34 -6.82 3.54
CA ASP A 270 13.38 -6.18 4.34
C ASP A 270 14.67 -6.04 3.52
N ASP A 271 15.36 -4.91 3.70
CA ASP A 271 16.58 -4.56 2.97
C ASP A 271 17.86 -4.98 3.73
N GLU A 272 17.73 -5.48 4.97
CA GLU A 272 18.85 -5.88 5.84
C GLU A 272 19.52 -7.17 5.31
N PRO A 273 20.83 -7.16 5.00
CA PRO A 273 21.54 -8.38 4.62
C PRO A 273 21.72 -9.30 5.85
N GLN A 274 21.54 -10.60 5.67
CA GLN A 274 21.46 -11.57 6.79
C GLN A 274 22.30 -12.82 6.59
N TRP A 275 23.03 -12.95 5.47
CA TRP A 275 23.71 -14.20 5.11
C TRP A 275 25.20 -13.99 4.91
N VAL A 276 26.03 -14.77 5.58
CA VAL A 276 27.48 -14.71 5.46
C VAL A 276 27.97 -15.91 4.65
N PRO A 277 28.77 -15.69 3.58
CA PRO A 277 29.46 -16.77 2.90
C PRO A 277 30.62 -17.25 3.77
N MET A 278 30.54 -18.48 4.26
CA MET A 278 31.60 -19.06 5.08
C MET A 278 32.64 -19.76 4.20
N ASP A 279 33.84 -19.17 4.15
CA ASP A 279 35.03 -19.75 3.52
C ASP A 279 36.05 -20.23 4.58
N ALA A 280 37.13 -20.86 4.13
CA ALA A 280 38.17 -21.36 5.03
C ALA A 280 38.85 -20.23 5.84
N ARG A 281 39.05 -19.07 5.22
CA ARG A 281 39.71 -17.88 5.81
C ARG A 281 38.89 -17.33 6.98
N LEU A 282 37.58 -17.23 6.81
CA LEU A 282 36.67 -16.74 7.83
C LEU A 282 36.57 -17.73 9.00
N VAL A 283 36.56 -19.03 8.72
CA VAL A 283 36.59 -20.07 9.76
C VAL A 283 37.89 -20.03 10.57
N ASP A 284 39.04 -19.73 9.95
CA ASP A 284 40.30 -19.51 10.67
C ASP A 284 40.26 -18.23 11.52
N SER A 285 39.67 -17.14 11.02
CA SER A 285 39.47 -15.91 11.81
C SER A 285 38.54 -16.11 13.02
N MET A 286 37.54 -16.99 12.91
CA MET A 286 36.71 -17.40 14.06
C MET A 286 37.53 -18.12 15.13
N GLN A 287 38.57 -18.88 14.75
CA GLN A 287 39.43 -19.59 15.70
C GLN A 287 40.21 -18.63 16.62
N GLU A 288 40.57 -17.45 16.12
CA GLU A 288 41.26 -16.42 16.91
C GLU A 288 40.32 -15.76 17.93
N ASN A 289 39.00 -15.85 17.72
CA ASN A 289 37.97 -15.18 18.51
C ASN A 289 37.06 -16.13 19.30
N LEU A 290 37.44 -17.40 19.50
CA LEU A 290 36.58 -18.44 20.10
C LEU A 290 35.90 -18.07 21.42
N THR A 291 36.57 -17.30 22.27
CA THR A 291 36.03 -16.89 23.59
C THR A 291 34.94 -15.82 23.51
N LYS A 292 34.80 -15.15 22.35
CA LYS A 292 33.80 -14.10 22.09
C LYS A 292 32.66 -14.56 21.19
N LEU A 293 32.74 -15.77 20.64
CA LEU A 293 31.72 -16.31 19.76
C LEU A 293 30.43 -16.61 20.54
N SER A 294 29.30 -16.33 19.91
CA SER A 294 27.99 -16.79 20.37
C SER A 294 27.91 -18.33 20.34
N ASN A 295 26.91 -18.90 21.02
CA ASN A 295 26.64 -20.35 20.93
C ASN A 295 26.37 -20.80 19.49
N HIS A 296 25.68 -19.97 18.70
CA HIS A 296 25.36 -20.27 17.30
C HIS A 296 26.63 -20.21 16.43
N GLU A 297 27.46 -19.18 16.60
CA GLU A 297 28.73 -19.03 15.89
C GLU A 297 29.72 -20.16 16.20
N PHE A 298 29.83 -20.56 17.47
CA PHE A 298 30.68 -21.67 17.89
C PHE A 298 30.25 -23.01 17.25
N LEU A 299 28.95 -23.21 17.09
CA LEU A 299 28.38 -24.41 16.46
C LEU A 299 28.65 -24.43 14.95
N ILE A 300 28.53 -23.27 14.28
CA ILE A 300 28.93 -23.09 12.88
C ILE A 300 30.41 -23.40 12.71
N TYR A 301 31.28 -22.79 13.54
CA TYR A 301 32.72 -23.00 13.52
C TYR A 301 33.08 -24.48 13.63
N THR A 302 32.53 -25.18 14.63
CA THR A 302 32.81 -26.60 14.86
C THR A 302 32.42 -27.46 13.66
N LYS A 303 31.23 -27.18 13.08
CA LYS A 303 30.73 -27.89 11.91
C LYS A 303 31.61 -27.66 10.68
N LEU A 304 32.00 -26.42 10.41
CA LEU A 304 32.77 -26.07 9.20
C LEU A 304 34.25 -26.43 9.32
N ARG A 305 34.86 -26.32 10.50
CA ARG A 305 36.25 -26.72 10.72
C ARG A 305 36.49 -28.20 10.45
N SER A 306 35.52 -29.06 10.81
CA SER A 306 35.60 -30.48 10.49
C SER A 306 35.59 -30.75 8.97
N LYS A 307 34.81 -29.97 8.21
CA LYS A 307 34.76 -30.05 6.75
C LYS A 307 36.05 -29.56 6.09
N PHE A 308 36.55 -28.38 6.47
CA PHE A 308 37.73 -27.79 5.82
C PHE A 308 39.04 -28.52 6.14
N LYS A 309 39.16 -29.16 7.32
CA LYS A 309 40.31 -30.04 7.63
C LYS A 309 40.47 -31.22 6.67
N SER A 310 39.39 -31.65 6.00
CA SER A 310 39.43 -32.75 5.03
C SER A 310 39.82 -32.34 3.60
N SER A 311 39.92 -31.03 3.31
CA SER A 311 40.11 -30.47 1.96
C SER A 311 41.45 -29.72 1.77
N SER A 312 42.46 -30.12 2.55
CA SER A 312 43.50 -29.27 3.18
C SER A 312 44.54 -28.54 2.31
N VAL A 313 44.47 -28.52 0.98
CA VAL A 313 45.45 -27.77 0.17
C VAL A 313 44.80 -26.81 -0.83
N PHE A 314 43.68 -27.20 -1.46
CA PHE A 314 43.03 -26.38 -2.49
C PHE A 314 41.96 -25.42 -1.94
N ALA A 315 41.56 -25.56 -0.66
CA ALA A 315 40.48 -24.77 -0.04
C ALA A 315 40.80 -23.27 0.15
N PHE A 316 42.05 -22.85 -0.06
CA PHE A 316 42.49 -21.46 0.02
C PHE A 316 42.70 -20.82 -1.35
N GLU A 317 42.50 -21.55 -2.45
CA GLU A 317 42.62 -21.01 -3.79
C GLU A 317 41.37 -20.18 -4.17
N PRO A 318 41.53 -18.99 -4.80
CA PRO A 318 40.41 -18.16 -5.24
C PRO A 318 39.40 -18.87 -6.15
N ALA A 319 39.83 -19.93 -6.86
CA ALA A 319 38.96 -20.74 -7.71
C ALA A 319 37.94 -21.57 -6.92
N MET A 320 38.16 -21.79 -5.62
CA MET A 320 37.25 -22.53 -4.74
C MET A 320 36.27 -21.60 -3.99
N ASP A 321 36.45 -20.28 -4.11
CA ASP A 321 35.63 -19.28 -3.43
C ASP A 321 34.16 -19.35 -3.86
N ASP A 322 33.84 -19.82 -5.07
CA ASP A 322 32.46 -19.97 -5.56
C ASP A 322 31.88 -21.39 -5.36
N VAL A 323 32.74 -22.41 -5.16
CA VAL A 323 32.35 -23.83 -5.16
C VAL A 323 32.06 -24.37 -3.75
N LEU A 324 32.70 -23.80 -2.73
CA LEU A 324 32.63 -24.27 -1.33
C LEU A 324 31.92 -23.29 -0.36
N ILE A 325 31.13 -22.34 -0.88
CA ILE A 325 30.40 -21.38 -0.05
C ILE A 325 29.34 -22.11 0.78
N ASN A 326 29.54 -22.21 2.09
CA ASN A 326 28.45 -22.53 3.01
C ASN A 326 27.83 -21.22 3.48
N LEU A 327 26.58 -20.95 3.09
CA LEU A 327 25.87 -19.76 3.56
C LEU A 327 25.32 -19.98 4.98
N CYS A 328 25.64 -19.06 5.88
CA CYS A 328 25.15 -19.05 7.25
C CYS A 328 24.31 -17.80 7.52
N ARG A 329 23.13 -17.97 8.11
CA ARG A 329 22.25 -16.86 8.48
C ARG A 329 22.68 -16.27 9.81
N ILE A 330 22.81 -14.94 9.89
CA ILE A 330 23.10 -14.19 11.11
C ILE A 330 21.91 -14.30 12.08
N GLN A 331 22.18 -14.59 13.35
CA GLN A 331 21.21 -14.57 14.44
C GLN A 331 21.46 -13.42 15.41
N GLU A 332 20.47 -13.16 16.28
CA GLU A 332 20.61 -12.16 17.32
C GLU A 332 21.69 -12.61 18.34
N GLY A 333 22.69 -11.75 18.57
CA GLY A 333 23.86 -12.05 19.39
C GLY A 333 25.10 -12.53 18.64
N ASP A 334 25.02 -12.73 17.32
CA ASP A 334 26.17 -13.09 16.47
C ASP A 334 27.03 -11.86 16.12
N GLU A 335 27.73 -11.31 17.12
CA GLU A 335 28.54 -10.10 16.94
C GLU A 335 29.72 -10.31 16.00
N PHE A 336 30.29 -11.53 15.93
CA PHE A 336 31.37 -11.82 14.98
C PHE A 336 30.83 -11.82 13.54
N LEU A 337 29.75 -12.55 13.25
CA LEU A 337 29.19 -12.63 11.88
C LEU A 337 28.67 -11.27 11.38
N LYS A 338 28.15 -10.42 12.27
CA LYS A 338 27.76 -9.04 11.93
C LYS A 338 28.96 -8.15 11.57
N SER A 339 30.16 -8.47 12.07
CA SER A 339 31.36 -7.68 11.82
C SER A 339 32.05 -8.03 10.49
N VAL A 340 31.61 -9.09 9.81
CA VAL A 340 32.20 -9.57 8.56
C VAL A 340 31.90 -8.59 7.41
N PRO A 341 32.89 -8.27 6.55
CA PRO A 341 32.73 -7.24 5.53
C PRO A 341 31.74 -7.61 4.40
N ASN A 342 31.55 -8.90 4.12
CA ASN A 342 30.70 -9.37 3.03
C ASN A 342 29.45 -10.09 3.57
N ILE A 343 28.37 -9.35 3.76
CA ILE A 343 27.07 -9.89 4.14
C ILE A 343 26.11 -9.78 2.95
N LEU A 344 25.56 -10.92 2.58
CA LEU A 344 24.72 -11.14 1.44
C LEU A 344 23.23 -11.03 1.84
N TRP A 345 22.44 -10.60 0.87
CA TRP A 345 21.00 -10.43 1.03
C TRP A 345 20.22 -11.56 0.35
N LEU A 346 19.25 -12.10 1.07
CA LEU A 346 18.21 -12.99 0.53
C LEU A 346 16.82 -12.38 0.81
N PRO A 347 15.84 -12.57 -0.08
CA PRO A 347 14.48 -12.10 0.14
C PRO A 347 13.89 -12.64 1.44
N HIS A 348 13.39 -11.75 2.30
CA HIS A 348 12.67 -12.12 3.52
C HIS A 348 11.70 -11.02 3.97
N LEU A 349 10.73 -11.41 4.80
CA LEU A 349 9.75 -10.48 5.37
C LEU A 349 10.36 -9.67 6.52
N PRO A 350 9.97 -8.40 6.68
CA PRO A 350 10.45 -7.56 7.79
C PRO A 350 9.86 -8.02 9.12
N LYS A 351 10.57 -7.74 10.22
CA LYS A 351 10.10 -8.05 11.60
C LYS A 351 8.72 -7.42 11.90
N SER A 352 8.43 -6.27 11.28
CA SER A 352 7.14 -5.57 11.41
C SER A 352 5.97 -6.32 10.77
N PHE A 353 6.21 -7.29 9.87
CA PHE A 353 5.15 -8.09 9.25
C PHE A 353 4.37 -8.91 10.29
N ALA A 354 5.03 -9.42 11.33
CA ALA A 354 4.35 -10.11 12.42
C ALA A 354 3.36 -9.18 13.18
N ASN A 355 3.72 -7.91 13.36
CA ASN A 355 2.82 -6.91 13.95
C ASN A 355 1.64 -6.62 13.03
N PHE A 356 1.88 -6.55 11.72
CA PHE A 356 0.81 -6.43 10.72
C PHE A 356 -0.14 -7.63 10.75
N CYS A 357 0.36 -8.87 10.84
CA CYS A 357 -0.48 -10.06 10.98
C CYS A 357 -1.34 -10.03 12.24
N ARG A 358 -0.78 -9.63 13.40
CA ARG A 358 -1.55 -9.45 14.64
C ARG A 358 -2.64 -8.39 14.48
N PHE A 359 -2.33 -7.30 13.78
CA PHE A 359 -3.29 -6.25 13.46
C PHE A 359 -4.43 -6.78 12.57
N VAL A 360 -4.11 -7.52 11.51
CA VAL A 360 -5.10 -8.14 10.61
C VAL A 360 -6.02 -9.09 11.38
N ALA A 361 -5.47 -9.91 12.28
CA ALA A 361 -6.25 -10.81 13.12
C ALA A 361 -7.16 -10.04 14.10
N HIS A 362 -6.62 -9.03 14.79
CA HIS A 362 -7.35 -8.24 15.77
C HIS A 362 -8.57 -7.52 15.18
N TYR A 363 -8.46 -7.03 13.93
CA TYR A 363 -9.54 -6.32 13.23
C TYR A 363 -10.29 -7.21 12.22
N THR A 364 -10.08 -8.53 12.23
CA THR A 364 -10.74 -9.50 11.34
C THR A 364 -10.62 -9.14 9.84
N LEU A 365 -9.47 -8.61 9.42
CA LEU A 365 -9.27 -8.06 8.06
C LEU A 365 -8.87 -9.09 7.00
N LYS A 366 -8.66 -10.36 7.39
CA LYS A 366 -8.11 -11.42 6.51
C LYS A 366 -8.80 -11.52 5.15
N HIS A 367 -10.14 -11.56 5.12
CA HIS A 367 -10.94 -11.68 3.89
C HIS A 367 -11.25 -10.33 3.21
N HIS A 368 -10.93 -9.22 3.88
CA HIS A 368 -11.09 -7.88 3.33
C HIS A 368 -9.89 -7.47 2.47
N ILE A 369 -8.70 -8.01 2.75
CA ILE A 369 -7.48 -7.77 1.98
C ILE A 369 -7.55 -8.56 0.66
N ARG A 370 -7.94 -7.87 -0.42
CA ARG A 370 -8.15 -8.48 -1.74
C ARG A 370 -6.94 -8.40 -2.64
N SER A 371 -6.13 -7.36 -2.50
CA SER A 371 -4.92 -7.17 -3.30
C SER A 371 -3.70 -6.96 -2.42
N VAL A 372 -2.63 -7.69 -2.72
CA VAL A 372 -1.33 -7.56 -2.05
C VAL A 372 -0.25 -7.25 -3.06
N VAL A 373 0.58 -6.24 -2.78
CA VAL A 373 1.78 -5.94 -3.56
C VAL A 373 3.00 -6.24 -2.69
N VAL A 374 3.77 -7.26 -3.07
CA VAL A 374 5.09 -7.55 -2.47
C VAL A 374 6.15 -6.83 -3.28
N HIS A 375 6.99 -6.02 -2.63
CA HIS A 375 7.97 -5.22 -3.35
C HIS A 375 9.34 -5.12 -2.68
N THR A 376 10.38 -4.97 -3.49
CA THR A 376 11.75 -4.71 -3.05
C THR A 376 12.53 -4.01 -4.16
N LYS A 377 13.57 -3.27 -3.79
CA LYS A 377 14.54 -2.68 -4.71
C LYS A 377 15.88 -3.43 -4.72
N LYS A 378 16.04 -4.42 -3.82
CA LYS A 378 17.28 -5.16 -3.65
C LYS A 378 17.44 -6.20 -4.73
N GLU A 379 18.61 -6.23 -5.34
CA GLU A 379 19.02 -7.27 -6.26
C GLU A 379 19.56 -8.48 -5.50
N TYR A 380 19.16 -9.67 -5.94
CA TYR A 380 19.79 -10.92 -5.53
C TYR A 380 21.06 -11.18 -6.35
N GLU A 381 22.20 -11.25 -5.68
CA GLU A 381 23.53 -11.27 -6.32
C GLU A 381 24.13 -12.68 -6.48
N LEU A 382 23.68 -13.68 -5.72
CA LEU A 382 24.28 -15.03 -5.68
C LEU A 382 23.76 -16.00 -6.76
N ARG A 383 23.42 -15.49 -7.94
CA ARG A 383 22.76 -16.29 -9.00
C ARG A 383 23.63 -17.40 -9.58
N HIS A 384 24.95 -17.29 -9.43
CA HIS A 384 25.93 -18.23 -9.97
C HIS A 384 26.41 -19.25 -8.93
N VAL A 385 25.95 -19.12 -7.68
CA VAL A 385 26.39 -19.95 -6.56
C VAL A 385 25.36 -21.04 -6.29
N SER A 386 25.65 -22.28 -6.72
CA SER A 386 24.70 -23.40 -6.58
C SER A 386 24.32 -23.71 -5.13
N THR A 387 25.18 -23.38 -4.15
CA THR A 387 24.88 -23.57 -2.73
C THR A 387 23.85 -22.56 -2.19
N ALA A 388 23.54 -21.50 -2.95
CA ALA A 388 22.58 -20.47 -2.58
C ALA A 388 21.12 -20.80 -2.94
N ASP A 389 20.89 -21.75 -3.86
CA ASP A 389 19.56 -22.11 -4.34
C ASP A 389 18.65 -22.63 -3.22
N LEU A 390 19.16 -23.52 -2.37
CA LEU A 390 18.37 -24.11 -1.29
C LEU A 390 17.98 -23.08 -0.20
N PRO A 391 18.92 -22.24 0.31
CA PRO A 391 18.56 -21.12 1.19
C PRO A 391 17.55 -20.15 0.58
N LEU A 392 17.71 -19.79 -0.71
CA LEU A 392 16.80 -18.91 -1.42
C LEU A 392 15.39 -19.52 -1.50
N ALA A 393 15.27 -20.77 -1.95
CA ALA A 393 13.99 -21.46 -2.06
C ALA A 393 13.25 -21.54 -0.72
N ARG A 394 13.98 -21.79 0.38
CA ARG A 394 13.41 -21.77 1.74
C ARG A 394 12.90 -20.38 2.13
N GLY A 395 13.71 -19.33 1.94
CA GLY A 395 13.31 -17.96 2.27
C GLY A 395 12.08 -17.49 1.49
N VAL A 396 12.02 -17.81 0.19
CA VAL A 396 10.88 -17.50 -0.69
C VAL A 396 9.64 -18.30 -0.28
N SER A 397 9.79 -19.59 0.03
CA SER A 397 8.69 -20.42 0.55
C SER A 397 8.12 -19.84 1.86
N ASP A 398 8.98 -19.40 2.77
CA ASP A 398 8.57 -18.78 4.03
C ASP A 398 7.78 -17.49 3.80
N ILE A 399 8.22 -16.63 2.87
CA ILE A 399 7.49 -15.40 2.50
C ILE A 399 6.05 -15.74 2.09
N TRP A 400 5.89 -16.64 1.11
CA TRP A 400 4.56 -16.96 0.59
C TRP A 400 3.70 -17.70 1.61
N THR A 401 4.28 -18.61 2.39
CA THR A 401 3.58 -19.32 3.47
C THR A 401 3.03 -18.34 4.51
N GLN A 402 3.84 -17.36 4.93
CA GLN A 402 3.41 -16.35 5.91
C GLN A 402 2.34 -15.40 5.34
N VAL A 403 2.46 -15.00 4.07
CA VAL A 403 1.46 -14.17 3.39
C VAL A 403 0.12 -14.90 3.28
N PHE A 404 0.09 -16.12 2.74
CA PHE A 404 -1.16 -16.85 2.48
C PHE A 404 -1.79 -17.53 3.70
N SER A 405 -1.07 -17.65 4.82
CA SER A 405 -1.65 -18.10 6.10
C SER A 405 -2.46 -17.01 6.80
N HIS A 406 -2.02 -15.74 6.67
CA HIS A 406 -2.64 -14.61 7.35
C HIS A 406 -3.58 -13.78 6.47
N LEU A 407 -3.41 -13.82 5.15
CA LEU A 407 -4.15 -13.01 4.18
C LEU A 407 -4.85 -13.89 3.15
N GLU A 408 -5.97 -13.41 2.59
CA GLU A 408 -6.68 -14.09 1.47
C GLU A 408 -6.83 -13.18 0.24
N PRO A 409 -5.72 -12.80 -0.42
CA PRO A 409 -5.77 -11.95 -1.59
C PRO A 409 -6.28 -12.72 -2.82
N THR A 410 -7.18 -12.09 -3.58
CA THR A 410 -7.59 -12.51 -4.93
C THR A 410 -6.65 -11.96 -6.01
N ARG A 411 -5.83 -10.96 -5.68
CA ARG A 411 -4.82 -10.34 -6.55
C ARG A 411 -3.46 -10.23 -5.85
N VAL A 412 -2.42 -10.76 -6.46
CA VAL A 412 -1.04 -10.62 -5.96
C VAL A 412 -0.17 -9.98 -7.03
N ILE A 413 0.59 -8.95 -6.64
CA ILE A 413 1.64 -8.38 -7.48
C ILE A 413 3.00 -8.61 -6.81
N VAL A 414 4.01 -8.97 -7.61
CA VAL A 414 5.41 -8.83 -7.22
C VAL A 414 6.03 -7.69 -8.02
N ALA A 415 6.74 -6.80 -7.34
CA ALA A 415 7.50 -5.71 -7.94
C ALA A 415 8.95 -5.77 -7.45
N ALA A 416 9.87 -6.22 -8.31
CA ALA A 416 11.24 -6.49 -7.92
C ALA A 416 12.20 -6.40 -9.12
N PRO A 417 13.51 -6.19 -8.89
CA PRO A 417 14.52 -6.32 -9.94
C PRO A 417 14.51 -7.71 -10.59
N PRO A 418 14.98 -7.86 -11.84
CA PRO A 418 14.91 -9.13 -12.57
C PRO A 418 15.51 -10.35 -11.82
N SER A 419 16.64 -10.14 -11.14
CA SER A 419 17.28 -11.10 -10.20
C SER A 419 16.29 -11.71 -9.23
N THR A 420 15.63 -10.79 -8.54
CA THR A 420 14.92 -11.04 -7.31
C THR A 420 13.52 -11.51 -7.67
N MET A 421 12.96 -10.98 -8.76
CA MET A 421 11.78 -11.49 -9.43
C MET A 421 11.94 -12.97 -9.78
N ALA A 422 13.06 -13.36 -10.40
CA ALA A 422 13.29 -14.76 -10.75
C ALA A 422 13.27 -15.66 -9.51
N GLY A 423 13.99 -15.26 -8.44
CA GLY A 423 14.01 -15.98 -7.16
C GLY A 423 12.64 -16.04 -6.47
N LEU A 424 11.91 -14.94 -6.38
CA LEU A 424 10.57 -14.87 -5.75
C LEU A 424 9.52 -15.73 -6.47
N LEU A 425 9.71 -15.94 -7.77
CA LEU A 425 8.87 -16.80 -8.60
C LEU A 425 9.37 -18.25 -8.66
N ASP A 426 10.48 -18.56 -8.00
CA ASP A 426 11.15 -19.86 -8.05
C ASP A 426 11.45 -20.27 -9.51
N THR A 427 12.05 -19.34 -10.25
CA THR A 427 12.48 -19.49 -11.65
C THR A 427 13.95 -19.14 -11.78
N GLN A 428 14.62 -19.71 -12.78
CA GLN A 428 16.00 -19.35 -13.10
C GLN A 428 16.05 -18.09 -13.96
N MET A 429 17.09 -17.27 -13.81
CA MET A 429 17.32 -16.16 -14.74
C MET A 429 18.27 -16.59 -15.84
N MET A 430 17.74 -16.84 -17.05
CA MET A 430 18.55 -17.19 -18.23
C MET A 430 18.87 -15.94 -19.07
N SER A 431 19.86 -15.14 -18.64
CA SER A 431 20.49 -14.12 -19.50
C SER A 431 21.83 -13.66 -18.90
N ASN A 432 22.86 -13.58 -19.74
CA ASN A 432 24.15 -12.97 -19.42
C ASN A 432 24.22 -11.48 -19.82
N ASP A 433 23.18 -10.98 -20.50
CA ASP A 433 23.13 -9.63 -21.08
C ASP A 433 22.15 -8.71 -20.35
N THR A 434 21.70 -9.07 -19.14
CA THR A 434 20.73 -8.26 -18.37
C THR A 434 21.20 -6.83 -18.14
N TRP A 435 22.52 -6.62 -18.04
CA TRP A 435 23.14 -5.31 -17.93
C TRP A 435 22.79 -4.37 -19.11
N ALA A 436 22.56 -4.91 -20.32
CA ALA A 436 22.32 -4.13 -21.53
C ALA A 436 20.92 -3.47 -21.54
N PHE A 437 19.97 -4.00 -20.76
CA PHE A 437 18.59 -3.55 -20.76
C PHE A 437 18.31 -2.46 -19.71
N GLU A 438 19.19 -2.32 -18.70
CA GLU A 438 19.05 -1.35 -17.60
C GLU A 438 17.68 -1.41 -16.86
N MET A 439 17.02 -2.57 -16.89
CA MET A 439 15.71 -2.79 -16.28
C MET A 439 15.85 -2.89 -14.75
N LYS A 440 15.47 -1.82 -14.03
CA LYS A 440 15.58 -1.77 -12.56
C LYS A 440 14.54 -2.63 -11.85
N MET A 441 13.36 -2.78 -12.44
CA MET A 441 12.19 -3.41 -11.81
C MET A 441 11.36 -4.08 -12.90
N HIS A 442 10.79 -5.25 -12.60
CA HIS A 442 9.70 -5.86 -13.36
C HIS A 442 8.46 -5.97 -12.46
N TYR A 443 7.29 -6.09 -13.07
CA TYR A 443 6.05 -6.44 -12.36
C TYR A 443 5.46 -7.74 -12.88
N ILE A 444 4.92 -8.54 -11.97
CA ILE A 444 4.04 -9.67 -12.31
C ILE A 444 2.77 -9.56 -11.48
N GLU A 445 1.63 -9.79 -12.13
CA GLU A 445 0.31 -9.81 -11.53
C GLU A 445 -0.31 -11.19 -11.68
N LEU A 446 -0.89 -11.70 -10.60
CA LEU A 446 -1.64 -12.94 -10.57
C LEU A 446 -3.04 -12.65 -10.02
N LEU A 447 -4.08 -13.08 -10.74
CA LEU A 447 -5.48 -12.90 -10.33
C LEU A 447 -6.19 -14.24 -10.18
N GLN A 448 -7.05 -14.32 -9.18
CA GLN A 448 -8.03 -15.39 -8.99
C GLN A 448 -9.41 -14.96 -9.50
N ASP A 449 -10.20 -15.93 -9.93
CA ASP A 449 -11.61 -15.71 -10.23
C ASP A 449 -12.35 -15.29 -8.95
N GLU A 450 -13.38 -14.45 -9.09
CA GLU A 450 -14.34 -14.17 -8.03
C GLU A 450 -15.71 -14.75 -8.43
N PRO A 451 -16.26 -15.72 -7.67
CA PRO A 451 -15.74 -16.29 -6.42
C PRO A 451 -14.54 -17.26 -6.62
N PRO A 452 -13.66 -17.41 -5.61
CA PRO A 452 -12.50 -18.31 -5.70
C PRO A 452 -12.91 -19.77 -5.87
N ARG A 453 -12.19 -20.51 -6.73
CA ARG A 453 -12.40 -21.95 -6.97
C ARG A 453 -11.82 -22.81 -5.84
N THR A 454 -12.45 -22.80 -4.67
CA THR A 454 -11.97 -23.48 -3.46
C THR A 454 -11.95 -25.01 -3.58
N GLU A 455 -12.82 -25.59 -4.40
CA GLU A 455 -12.90 -27.04 -4.65
C GLU A 455 -11.57 -27.58 -5.21
N HIS A 456 -11.01 -26.90 -6.21
CA HIS A 456 -9.76 -27.27 -6.83
C HIS A 456 -8.54 -27.16 -5.91
N MET A 457 -8.61 -26.39 -4.81
CA MET A 457 -7.51 -26.29 -3.84
C MET A 457 -7.29 -27.59 -3.05
N LYS A 458 -8.21 -28.56 -3.15
CA LYS A 458 -8.11 -29.88 -2.51
C LYS A 458 -7.71 -30.98 -3.50
N GLU A 459 -7.69 -30.68 -4.80
CA GLU A 459 -7.39 -31.63 -5.86
C GLU A 459 -5.90 -31.61 -6.22
N ASN A 460 -5.39 -32.70 -6.80
CA ASN A 460 -4.02 -32.77 -7.31
C ASN A 460 -3.87 -32.11 -8.71
N CYS A 461 -4.58 -31.01 -8.96
CA CYS A 461 -4.53 -30.31 -10.26
C CYS A 461 -3.25 -29.49 -10.47
N ARG A 462 -2.47 -29.24 -9.41
CA ARG A 462 -1.24 -28.45 -9.38
C ARG A 462 -0.29 -28.98 -8.31
N THR A 463 1.00 -28.64 -8.41
CA THR A 463 1.98 -28.90 -7.34
C THR A 463 1.83 -27.87 -6.22
N TRP A 464 0.79 -27.98 -5.41
CA TRP A 464 0.43 -26.99 -4.39
C TRP A 464 1.58 -26.61 -3.46
N GLY A 465 1.71 -25.32 -3.19
CA GLY A 465 2.66 -24.79 -2.21
C GLY A 465 4.12 -24.74 -2.67
N SER A 466 4.47 -25.22 -3.87
CA SER A 466 5.86 -25.25 -4.33
C SER A 466 6.40 -23.87 -4.75
N ALA A 467 5.56 -23.00 -5.31
CA ALA A 467 5.93 -21.66 -5.76
C ALA A 467 4.71 -20.73 -5.76
N LEU A 468 4.91 -19.41 -5.92
CA LEU A 468 3.82 -18.43 -5.96
C LEU A 468 2.71 -18.80 -6.96
N ILE A 469 3.10 -19.26 -8.15
CA ILE A 469 2.16 -19.68 -9.20
C ILE A 469 1.30 -20.90 -8.79
N HIS A 470 1.72 -21.64 -7.76
CA HIS A 470 1.04 -22.81 -7.22
C HIS A 470 0.44 -22.57 -5.83
N GLN A 471 0.39 -21.32 -5.36
CA GLN A 471 -0.29 -21.00 -4.10
C GLN A 471 -1.81 -20.96 -4.25
N ARG A 472 -2.29 -20.66 -5.46
CA ARG A 472 -3.71 -20.48 -5.76
C ARG A 472 -4.01 -20.87 -7.22
N PRO A 473 -5.26 -21.24 -7.55
CA PRO A 473 -5.69 -21.43 -8.93
C PRO A 473 -5.83 -20.06 -9.63
N TRP A 474 -4.71 -19.54 -10.13
CA TRP A 474 -4.67 -18.27 -10.86
C TRP A 474 -5.32 -18.41 -12.24
N TYR A 475 -6.24 -17.51 -12.58
CA TYR A 475 -6.84 -17.45 -13.93
C TYR A 475 -6.11 -16.45 -14.84
N HIS A 476 -5.48 -15.42 -14.25
CA HIS A 476 -4.74 -14.39 -14.98
C HIS A 476 -3.27 -14.34 -14.58
N VAL A 477 -2.41 -14.17 -15.58
CA VAL A 477 -1.02 -13.74 -15.43
C VAL A 477 -0.81 -12.47 -16.24
N GLY A 478 -0.41 -11.40 -15.58
CA GLY A 478 0.05 -10.16 -16.20
C GLY A 478 1.53 -9.95 -15.94
N TYR A 479 2.28 -9.46 -16.93
CA TYR A 479 3.71 -9.20 -16.79
C TYR A 479 4.11 -7.87 -17.43
N ASN A 480 4.82 -7.03 -16.68
CA ASN A 480 5.43 -5.81 -17.19
C ASN A 480 6.96 -5.92 -17.07
N GLU A 481 7.63 -6.07 -18.20
CA GLU A 481 9.09 -6.19 -18.31
C GLU A 481 9.78 -4.80 -18.31
N GLY A 482 9.02 -3.73 -18.53
CA GLY A 482 9.57 -2.39 -18.69
C GLY A 482 10.14 -2.14 -20.08
N SER A 483 11.18 -1.30 -20.17
CA SER A 483 11.70 -0.79 -21.44
C SER A 483 12.97 -1.48 -21.87
N SER A 484 13.01 -1.94 -23.14
CA SER A 484 14.23 -2.48 -23.75
C SER A 484 15.04 -1.45 -24.54
N ILE A 485 14.63 -0.18 -24.54
CA ILE A 485 15.25 0.89 -25.36
C ILE A 485 16.77 1.00 -25.14
N ALA A 486 17.24 0.83 -23.90
CA ALA A 486 18.67 0.92 -23.58
C ALA A 486 19.52 -0.10 -24.36
N ALA A 487 18.99 -1.31 -24.59
CA ALA A 487 19.71 -2.39 -25.24
C ALA A 487 20.06 -2.07 -26.70
N TYR A 488 19.24 -1.29 -27.40
CA TYR A 488 19.47 -0.89 -28.79
C TYR A 488 20.64 0.09 -28.95
N SER A 489 21.10 0.73 -27.86
CA SER A 489 22.31 1.55 -27.89
C SER A 489 23.59 0.72 -27.75
N THR A 490 23.48 -0.59 -27.51
CA THR A 490 24.63 -1.48 -27.37
C THR A 490 25.07 -2.03 -28.72
N TYR A 491 26.38 -2.27 -28.86
CA TYR A 491 26.93 -2.92 -30.05
C TYR A 491 26.37 -4.34 -30.20
N GLU A 492 26.03 -4.72 -31.45
CA GLU A 492 25.41 -6.01 -31.76
C GLU A 492 24.18 -6.32 -30.89
N TYR A 493 23.29 -5.33 -30.70
CA TYR A 493 22.09 -5.47 -29.87
C TYR A 493 21.25 -6.72 -30.23
N HIS A 494 21.23 -7.10 -31.50
CA HIS A 494 20.50 -8.25 -32.02
C HIS A 494 20.99 -9.61 -31.47
N LEU A 495 22.18 -9.67 -30.87
CA LEU A 495 22.70 -10.86 -30.17
C LEU A 495 22.32 -10.88 -28.69
N LYS A 496 21.84 -9.76 -28.13
CA LYS A 496 21.51 -9.62 -26.71
C LYS A 496 20.20 -10.33 -26.36
N GLN A 497 20.11 -10.86 -25.15
CA GLN A 497 18.92 -11.57 -24.68
C GLN A 497 18.34 -10.92 -23.42
N SER A 498 17.04 -10.59 -23.45
CA SER A 498 16.34 -10.09 -22.27
C SER A 498 16.11 -11.21 -21.23
N PRO A 499 15.83 -10.87 -19.96
CA PRO A 499 15.59 -11.88 -18.92
C PRO A 499 14.36 -12.77 -19.23
N LYS A 500 14.58 -14.06 -19.47
CA LYS A 500 13.52 -15.03 -19.83
C LYS A 500 12.66 -15.53 -18.67
N ILE A 501 12.38 -14.67 -17.69
CA ILE A 501 11.64 -15.03 -16.47
C ILE A 501 10.21 -15.45 -16.81
N LEU A 502 9.50 -14.64 -17.60
CA LEU A 502 8.12 -14.92 -18.00
C LEU A 502 8.00 -16.21 -18.82
N PHE A 503 8.94 -16.43 -19.75
CA PHE A 503 9.00 -17.66 -20.54
C PHE A 503 9.09 -18.90 -19.64
N LEU A 504 10.02 -18.91 -18.68
CA LEU A 504 10.18 -20.05 -17.77
C LEU A 504 8.96 -20.27 -16.89
N LEU A 505 8.35 -19.20 -16.40
CA LEU A 505 7.12 -19.27 -15.61
C LEU A 505 5.96 -19.89 -16.41
N LEU A 506 5.78 -19.49 -17.67
CA LEU A 506 4.75 -20.04 -18.55
C LEU A 506 5.02 -21.52 -18.88
N ILE A 507 6.27 -21.90 -19.15
CA ILE A 507 6.65 -23.31 -19.35
C ILE A 507 6.36 -24.15 -18.11
N ARG A 508 6.61 -23.59 -16.92
CA ARG A 508 6.32 -24.25 -15.65
C ARG A 508 4.83 -24.45 -15.45
N LEU A 509 4.01 -23.41 -15.68
CA LEU A 509 2.54 -23.52 -15.66
C LEU A 509 2.04 -24.57 -16.67
N ALA A 510 2.58 -24.61 -17.88
CA ALA A 510 2.18 -25.59 -18.89
C ALA A 510 2.46 -27.04 -18.47
N LYS A 511 3.55 -27.28 -17.72
CA LYS A 511 3.98 -28.63 -17.29
C LYS A 511 3.33 -29.08 -15.98
N GLU A 512 3.19 -28.18 -15.03
CA GLU A 512 2.86 -28.49 -13.63
C GLU A 512 1.40 -28.21 -13.27
N THR A 513 0.58 -27.74 -14.21
CA THR A 513 -0.83 -27.40 -13.98
C THR A 513 -1.76 -28.11 -14.96
N GLN A 514 -2.79 -28.76 -14.42
CA GLN A 514 -3.87 -29.36 -15.21
C GLN A 514 -4.79 -28.30 -15.83
N PRO A 515 -5.43 -28.57 -16.99
CA PRO A 515 -6.27 -27.60 -17.69
C PRO A 515 -7.39 -26.97 -16.86
N CYS A 516 -8.03 -27.72 -15.95
CA CYS A 516 -9.09 -27.21 -15.08
C CYS A 516 -8.65 -26.04 -14.17
N CYS A 517 -7.36 -26.01 -13.85
CA CYS A 517 -6.76 -25.03 -12.96
C CYS A 517 -5.84 -24.07 -13.73
N ASN A 518 -5.62 -24.20 -15.04
CA ASN A 518 -4.63 -23.39 -15.77
C ASN A 518 -5.15 -21.99 -16.14
N ILE A 519 -4.25 -21.08 -16.51
CA ILE A 519 -4.59 -19.69 -16.81
C ILE A 519 -5.48 -19.60 -18.06
N THR A 520 -6.43 -18.69 -18.03
CA THR A 520 -7.34 -18.41 -19.16
C THR A 520 -7.15 -17.01 -19.73
N SER A 521 -6.44 -16.15 -18.99
CA SER A 521 -6.17 -14.77 -19.36
C SER A 521 -4.68 -14.47 -19.20
N PHE A 522 -4.08 -13.82 -20.19
CA PHE A 522 -2.68 -13.43 -20.21
C PHE A 522 -2.53 -11.97 -20.62
N SER A 523 -1.65 -11.23 -19.95
CA SER A 523 -1.27 -9.88 -20.36
C SER A 523 0.23 -9.64 -20.32
N PHE A 524 0.75 -8.94 -21.33
CA PHE A 524 2.16 -8.60 -21.45
C PHE A 524 2.34 -7.13 -21.84
N THR A 525 3.16 -6.43 -21.06
CA THR A 525 3.57 -5.05 -21.31
C THR A 525 5.09 -5.01 -21.38
N GLY A 526 5.61 -4.49 -22.48
CA GLY A 526 7.03 -4.20 -22.65
C GLY A 526 7.19 -3.08 -23.65
N VAL A 527 8.14 -2.17 -23.45
CA VAL A 527 8.39 -1.09 -24.40
C VAL A 527 9.52 -1.51 -25.35
N PHE A 528 9.15 -1.74 -26.61
CA PHE A 528 9.99 -2.27 -27.68
C PHE A 528 10.77 -3.53 -27.29
N PRO A 529 10.12 -4.59 -26.79
CA PRO A 529 10.78 -5.84 -26.48
C PRO A 529 11.31 -6.48 -27.76
N PHE A 530 12.40 -7.24 -27.64
CA PHE A 530 12.95 -7.96 -28.79
C PHE A 530 11.97 -9.04 -29.28
N ALA A 531 11.84 -9.19 -30.59
CA ALA A 531 10.98 -10.19 -31.22
C ALA A 531 11.38 -11.62 -30.82
N ALA A 532 12.66 -11.86 -30.52
CA ALA A 532 13.13 -13.13 -29.97
C ALA A 532 12.52 -13.45 -28.59
N ASN A 533 12.32 -12.44 -27.74
CA ASN A 533 11.67 -12.60 -26.44
C ASN A 533 10.17 -12.88 -26.61
N VAL A 534 9.48 -12.09 -27.45
CA VAL A 534 8.06 -12.30 -27.78
C VAL A 534 7.83 -13.70 -28.39
N THR A 535 8.75 -14.15 -29.25
CA THR A 535 8.74 -15.52 -29.80
C THR A 535 8.83 -16.57 -28.71
N SER A 536 9.69 -16.38 -27.71
CA SER A 536 9.83 -17.31 -26.60
C SER A 536 8.53 -17.36 -25.78
N ILE A 537 7.93 -16.21 -25.45
CA ILE A 537 6.65 -16.10 -24.75
C ILE A 537 5.56 -16.83 -25.52
N VAL A 538 5.41 -16.55 -26.81
CA VAL A 538 4.41 -17.20 -27.69
C VAL A 538 4.62 -18.71 -27.74
N ARG A 539 5.86 -19.20 -27.85
CA ARG A 539 6.16 -20.65 -27.80
C ARG A 539 5.73 -21.30 -26.48
N ALA A 540 5.82 -20.58 -25.36
CA ALA A 540 5.31 -21.08 -24.08
C ALA A 540 3.78 -21.06 -24.03
N LEU A 541 3.13 -20.01 -24.55
CA LEU A 541 1.67 -19.92 -24.62
C LEU A 541 1.02 -21.02 -25.47
N HIS A 542 1.65 -21.45 -26.56
CA HIS A 542 1.18 -22.61 -27.34
C HIS A 542 1.02 -23.89 -26.50
N ARG A 543 1.72 -24.00 -25.37
CA ARG A 543 1.64 -25.15 -24.46
C ARG A 543 0.55 -24.99 -23.39
N ILE A 544 -0.18 -23.87 -23.39
CA ILE A 544 -1.25 -23.56 -22.44
C ILE A 544 -2.54 -23.35 -23.23
N PRO A 545 -3.23 -24.44 -23.63
CA PRO A 545 -4.36 -24.32 -24.55
C PRO A 545 -5.61 -23.69 -23.92
N THR A 546 -5.60 -23.45 -22.61
CA THR A 546 -6.69 -22.84 -21.86
C THR A 546 -6.79 -21.33 -22.01
N VAL A 547 -5.75 -20.67 -22.57
CA VAL A 547 -5.70 -19.21 -22.73
C VAL A 547 -6.70 -18.75 -23.80
N LYS A 548 -7.64 -17.89 -23.40
CA LYS A 548 -8.67 -17.31 -24.26
C LYS A 548 -8.53 -15.79 -24.42
N LYS A 549 -8.00 -15.11 -23.41
CA LYS A 549 -7.86 -13.65 -23.39
C LYS A 549 -6.39 -13.28 -23.41
N ILE A 550 -5.96 -12.56 -24.45
CA ILE A 550 -4.57 -12.11 -24.61
C ILE A 550 -4.58 -10.60 -24.77
N ARG A 551 -3.83 -9.91 -23.91
CA ARG A 551 -3.60 -8.47 -24.01
C ARG A 551 -2.12 -8.17 -24.15
N VAL A 552 -1.74 -7.35 -25.12
CA VAL A 552 -0.35 -6.95 -25.34
C VAL A 552 -0.20 -5.44 -25.48
N GLN A 553 0.92 -4.92 -25.00
CA GLN A 553 1.41 -3.57 -25.23
C GLN A 553 2.91 -3.66 -25.49
N LEU A 554 3.33 -3.39 -26.72
CA LEU A 554 4.73 -3.51 -27.18
C LEU A 554 5.36 -2.15 -27.50
N ALA A 555 4.55 -1.09 -27.54
CA ALA A 555 4.98 0.28 -27.73
C ALA A 555 4.76 1.11 -26.44
N PRO A 556 5.42 2.28 -26.31
CA PRO A 556 5.14 3.19 -25.21
C PRO A 556 3.66 3.60 -25.22
N GLY A 557 2.98 3.50 -24.08
CA GLY A 557 1.65 4.06 -23.91
C GLY A 557 1.70 5.58 -23.67
N PRO A 558 0.54 6.27 -23.63
CA PRO A 558 0.46 7.71 -23.34
C PRO A 558 1.08 8.11 -21.99
N GLU A 559 1.21 7.15 -21.07
CA GLU A 559 1.87 7.30 -19.79
C GLU A 559 3.40 7.45 -19.88
N ASN A 560 4.01 7.10 -21.01
CA ASN A 560 5.45 7.00 -21.18
C ASN A 560 5.97 7.99 -22.23
N ASN A 561 6.74 8.99 -21.80
CA ASN A 561 7.39 9.99 -22.66
C ASN A 561 8.73 9.49 -23.26
N LEU A 562 8.90 8.17 -23.37
CA LEU A 562 10.18 7.52 -23.66
C LEU A 562 10.77 7.89 -25.02
N LEU A 563 9.92 8.10 -26.04
CA LEU A 563 10.36 8.47 -27.38
C LEU A 563 10.67 9.97 -27.51
N SER A 564 10.05 10.81 -26.67
CA SER A 564 10.29 12.26 -26.64
C SER A 564 11.52 12.67 -25.84
N ASP A 565 12.03 11.81 -24.94
CA ASP A 565 13.23 12.08 -24.15
C ASP A 565 14.51 11.64 -24.88
N GLY A 566 15.15 12.60 -25.56
CA GLY A 566 16.37 12.37 -26.32
C GLY A 566 17.54 11.83 -25.51
N ARG A 567 17.55 11.97 -24.17
CA ARG A 567 18.61 11.39 -23.31
C ARG A 567 18.49 9.88 -23.19
N ARG A 568 17.26 9.37 -23.15
CA ARG A 568 16.98 7.93 -22.95
C ARG A 568 17.13 7.11 -24.22
N ARG A 569 16.94 7.73 -25.39
CA ARG A 569 17.16 7.08 -26.70
C ARG A 569 18.64 6.80 -26.98
N GLY A 570 19.55 7.58 -26.40
CA GLY A 570 20.99 7.38 -26.58
C GLY A 570 21.40 7.40 -28.06
N ARG A 571 22.13 6.36 -28.50
CA ARG A 571 22.58 6.19 -29.90
C ARG A 571 21.67 5.27 -30.72
N ALA A 572 20.60 4.76 -30.12
CA ALA A 572 19.70 3.81 -30.78
C ALA A 572 18.93 4.47 -31.94
N GLN A 573 18.82 3.76 -33.05
CA GLN A 573 18.05 4.21 -34.20
C GLN A 573 16.57 3.89 -34.00
N SER A 574 15.70 4.87 -34.28
CA SER A 574 14.26 4.68 -34.08
C SER A 574 13.67 3.62 -35.04
N SER A 575 14.28 3.40 -36.20
CA SER A 575 13.94 2.33 -37.13
C SER A 575 14.06 0.93 -36.54
N ASP A 576 15.01 0.71 -35.63
CA ASP A 576 15.26 -0.60 -35.02
C ASP A 576 14.16 -0.97 -34.02
N PHE A 577 13.65 0.02 -33.28
CA PHE A 577 12.51 -0.17 -32.36
C PHE A 577 11.27 -0.65 -33.11
N TRP A 578 10.93 0.04 -34.21
CA TRP A 578 9.75 -0.28 -35.01
C TRP A 578 9.92 -1.58 -35.81
N LEU A 579 11.16 -1.95 -36.14
CA LEU A 579 11.46 -3.26 -36.70
C LEU A 579 11.11 -4.37 -35.71
N GLU A 580 11.68 -4.33 -34.49
CA GLU A 580 11.42 -5.34 -33.47
C GLU A 580 9.93 -5.39 -33.07
N TRP A 581 9.28 -4.23 -33.04
CA TRP A 581 7.83 -4.12 -32.83
C TRP A 581 7.05 -4.87 -33.93
N ARG A 582 7.35 -4.62 -35.21
CA ARG A 582 6.67 -5.26 -36.34
C ARG A 582 6.93 -6.77 -36.37
N GLU A 583 8.16 -7.21 -36.15
CA GLU A 583 8.47 -8.65 -36.09
C GLU A 583 7.76 -9.32 -34.91
N SER A 584 7.67 -8.65 -33.77
CA SER A 584 6.89 -9.12 -32.62
C SER A 584 5.40 -9.31 -32.96
N TYR A 585 4.78 -8.35 -33.66
CA TYR A 585 3.39 -8.49 -34.10
C TYR A 585 3.19 -9.57 -35.17
N LYS A 586 4.17 -9.80 -36.07
CA LYS A 586 4.11 -10.94 -37.01
C LYS A 586 4.09 -12.27 -36.27
N VAL A 587 4.91 -12.41 -35.22
CA VAL A 587 4.95 -13.61 -34.38
C VAL A 587 3.62 -13.80 -33.65
N LEU A 588 3.03 -12.74 -33.10
CA LEU A 588 1.71 -12.79 -32.48
C LEU A 588 0.61 -13.15 -33.49
N ALA A 589 0.60 -12.53 -34.67
CA ALA A 589 -0.38 -12.82 -35.72
C ALA A 589 -0.29 -14.28 -36.20
N SER A 590 0.94 -14.81 -36.33
CA SER A 590 1.17 -16.22 -36.66
C SER A 590 0.57 -17.15 -35.59
N TYR A 591 0.79 -16.86 -34.30
CA TYR A 591 0.17 -17.61 -33.22
C TYR A 591 -1.36 -17.55 -33.26
N LEU A 592 -1.92 -16.35 -33.45
CA LEU A 592 -3.37 -16.15 -33.53
C LEU A 592 -4.02 -16.87 -34.73
N GLY A 593 -3.28 -17.05 -35.82
CA GLY A 593 -3.77 -17.75 -37.02
C GLY A 593 -3.59 -19.27 -36.99
N VAL A 594 -2.67 -19.80 -36.18
CA VAL A 594 -2.38 -21.24 -36.07
C VAL A 594 -3.14 -21.90 -34.92
N PHE A 595 -3.33 -21.17 -33.82
CA PHE A 595 -3.93 -21.73 -32.61
C PHE A 595 -5.46 -21.73 -32.70
N ASP A 596 -6.08 -22.88 -32.42
CA ASP A 596 -7.54 -23.02 -32.44
C ASP A 596 -8.14 -22.49 -31.14
N PHE A 597 -8.58 -21.23 -31.17
CA PHE A 597 -9.18 -20.58 -30.02
C PHE A 597 -10.66 -20.91 -29.90
N ALA A 598 -11.12 -21.19 -28.68
CA ALA A 598 -12.54 -21.37 -28.39
C ALA A 598 -13.35 -20.11 -28.76
N ASP A 599 -14.64 -20.32 -29.06
CA ASP A 599 -15.61 -19.25 -29.24
C ASP A 599 -15.52 -18.24 -28.07
N GLU A 600 -15.56 -16.94 -28.39
CA GLU A 600 -15.34 -15.79 -27.47
C GLU A 600 -13.89 -15.48 -27.05
N ALA A 601 -12.88 -16.11 -27.65
CA ALA A 601 -11.50 -15.68 -27.44
C ALA A 601 -11.28 -14.23 -27.90
N ARG A 602 -10.46 -13.49 -27.13
CA ARG A 602 -10.23 -12.06 -27.34
C ARG A 602 -8.75 -11.74 -27.30
N PHE A 603 -8.25 -11.22 -28.42
CA PHE A 603 -6.98 -10.52 -28.48
C PHE A 603 -7.20 -9.01 -28.35
N THR A 604 -6.32 -8.30 -27.64
CA THR A 604 -6.39 -6.84 -27.50
C THR A 604 -4.98 -6.27 -27.50
N SER A 605 -4.64 -5.50 -28.54
CA SER A 605 -3.46 -4.66 -28.57
C SER A 605 -3.76 -3.29 -27.96
N ARG A 606 -2.89 -2.79 -27.09
CA ARG A 606 -2.96 -1.43 -26.55
C ARG A 606 -2.19 -0.40 -27.38
N ASP A 607 -1.34 -0.83 -28.29
CA ASP A 607 -0.48 0.08 -29.06
C ASP A 607 -1.30 0.91 -30.07
N CYS A 608 -2.37 0.35 -30.65
CA CYS A 608 -3.06 0.92 -31.81
C CYS A 608 -4.02 2.11 -31.54
N HIS A 609 -3.89 2.83 -30.43
CA HIS A 609 -4.86 3.88 -30.04
C HIS A 609 -4.41 5.32 -30.39
N GLY A 610 -3.14 5.53 -30.77
CA GLY A 610 -2.60 6.86 -31.05
C GLY A 610 -2.37 7.14 -32.53
N LYS A 611 -2.95 8.23 -33.08
CA LYS A 611 -2.62 8.74 -34.43
C LYS A 611 -1.13 9.01 -34.61
N GLN A 612 -0.46 9.45 -33.55
CA GLN A 612 0.97 9.72 -33.52
C GLN A 612 1.82 8.45 -33.77
N LEU A 613 1.41 7.32 -33.19
CA LEU A 613 2.10 6.05 -33.37
C LEU A 613 2.06 5.59 -34.83
N ALA A 614 0.91 5.77 -35.49
CA ALA A 614 0.76 5.42 -36.90
C ALA A 614 1.69 6.23 -37.80
N ILE A 615 1.84 7.54 -37.54
CA ILE A 615 2.75 8.42 -38.26
C ILE A 615 4.21 7.98 -38.06
N GLU A 616 4.63 7.72 -36.81
CA GLU A 616 6.01 7.31 -36.52
C GLU A 616 6.37 5.94 -37.14
N VAL A 617 5.41 5.00 -37.20
CA VAL A 617 5.58 3.73 -37.89
C VAL A 617 5.72 3.94 -39.40
N GLU A 618 4.91 4.81 -39.99
CA GLU A 618 4.94 5.12 -41.43
C GLU A 618 6.25 5.80 -41.83
N GLU A 619 6.67 6.85 -41.12
CA GLU A 619 7.94 7.56 -41.32
C GLU A 619 9.15 6.61 -41.22
N SER A 620 9.17 5.72 -40.23
CA SER A 620 10.26 4.75 -40.07
C SER A 620 10.30 3.71 -41.20
N SER A 621 9.14 3.33 -41.73
CA SER A 621 9.04 2.42 -42.89
C SER A 621 9.58 3.08 -44.16
N GLU A 622 9.23 4.35 -44.39
CA GLU A 622 9.72 5.13 -45.53
C GLU A 622 11.23 5.35 -45.49
N GLN A 623 11.77 5.76 -44.32
CA GLN A 623 13.22 5.93 -44.13
C GLN A 623 14.00 4.65 -44.46
N ARG A 624 13.49 3.49 -44.02
CA ARG A 624 14.13 2.21 -44.30
C ARG A 624 14.03 1.80 -45.76
N GLU A 625 12.88 2.03 -46.40
CA GLU A 625 12.73 1.73 -47.83
C GLU A 625 13.72 2.55 -48.66
N LEU A 626 13.88 3.83 -48.30
CA LEU A 626 14.90 4.69 -48.90
C LEU A 626 16.31 4.14 -48.67
N GLN A 627 16.66 3.77 -47.43
CA GLN A 627 17.97 3.21 -47.10
C GLN A 627 18.27 1.90 -47.86
N SER A 628 17.31 0.97 -47.90
CA SER A 628 17.46 -0.28 -48.64
C SER A 628 17.60 -0.06 -50.15
N ARG A 629 16.88 0.91 -50.71
CA ARG A 629 17.02 1.31 -52.13
C ARG A 629 18.41 1.88 -52.40
N MET A 630 18.96 2.71 -51.49
CA MET A 630 20.32 3.23 -51.61
C MET A 630 21.38 2.12 -51.53
N GLU A 631 21.28 1.20 -50.56
CA GLU A 631 22.22 0.08 -50.39
C GLU A 631 22.20 -0.87 -51.60
N LYS A 632 21.01 -1.23 -52.09
CA LYS A 632 20.88 -2.03 -53.32
C LYS A 632 21.50 -1.34 -54.52
N LYS A 633 21.35 -0.01 -54.63
CA LYS A 633 21.95 0.78 -55.71
C LYS A 633 23.49 0.80 -55.58
N GLN A 634 24.03 1.04 -54.39
CA GLN A 634 25.47 0.99 -54.12
C GLN A 634 26.08 -0.38 -54.41
N MET A 635 25.45 -1.47 -53.96
CA MET A 635 25.92 -2.84 -54.23
C MET A 635 25.87 -3.17 -55.72
N LYS A 636 24.81 -2.75 -56.42
CA LYS A 636 24.69 -2.92 -57.87
C LYS A 636 25.78 -2.13 -58.62
N GLU A 637 26.07 -0.91 -58.20
CA GLU A 637 27.15 -0.09 -58.76
C GLU A 637 28.53 -0.71 -58.50
N PHE A 638 28.77 -1.24 -57.31
CA PHE A 638 30.01 -1.95 -56.96
C PHE A 638 30.20 -3.23 -57.78
N MET A 639 29.16 -4.06 -57.92
CA MET A 639 29.22 -5.28 -58.73
C MET A 639 29.42 -4.98 -60.22
N ASN A 640 28.77 -3.94 -60.74
CA ASN A 640 28.98 -3.48 -62.11
C ASN A 640 30.40 -2.96 -62.33
N MET A 641 30.95 -2.20 -61.36
CA MET A 641 32.34 -1.73 -61.41
C MET A 641 33.33 -2.91 -61.47
N TYR A 642 33.14 -3.93 -60.62
CA TYR A 642 34.00 -5.10 -60.58
C TYR A 642 33.88 -5.95 -61.85
N SER A 643 32.66 -6.21 -62.33
CA SER A 643 32.43 -6.98 -63.56
C SER A 643 33.04 -6.30 -64.77
N ASN A 644 32.89 -4.97 -64.90
CA ASN A 644 33.48 -4.20 -66.00
C ASN A 644 35.00 -4.17 -65.92
N LEU A 645 35.57 -4.04 -64.72
CA LEU A 645 37.01 -4.11 -64.48
C LEU A 645 37.60 -5.44 -64.93
N VAL A 646 37.00 -6.55 -64.48
CA VAL A 646 37.47 -7.90 -64.82
C VAL A 646 37.37 -8.13 -66.32
N GLN A 647 36.22 -7.81 -66.94
CA GLN A 647 36.00 -8.00 -68.36
C GLN A 647 36.97 -7.16 -69.21
N GLN A 648 37.11 -5.86 -68.91
CA GLN A 648 38.00 -4.98 -69.67
C GLN A 648 39.47 -5.36 -69.52
N CYS A 649 39.91 -5.75 -68.32
CA CYS A 649 41.30 -6.16 -68.14
C CYS A 649 41.56 -7.54 -68.75
N PHE A 650 40.58 -8.43 -68.76
CA PHE A 650 40.68 -9.71 -69.47
C PHE A 650 40.77 -9.48 -70.98
N ASP A 651 39.84 -8.75 -71.59
CA ASP A 651 39.78 -8.52 -73.04
C ASP A 651 41.00 -7.77 -73.59
N HIS A 652 41.58 -6.84 -72.83
CA HIS A 652 42.76 -6.10 -73.28
C HIS A 652 44.07 -6.85 -73.10
N CYS A 653 44.17 -7.69 -72.07
CA CYS A 653 45.45 -8.30 -71.69
C CYS A 653 45.58 -9.77 -72.08
N VAL A 654 44.49 -10.53 -72.14
CA VAL A 654 44.50 -11.97 -72.41
C VAL A 654 44.14 -12.20 -73.87
N ASN A 655 45.12 -12.60 -74.68
CA ASN A 655 44.96 -12.73 -76.13
C ASN A 655 45.34 -14.13 -76.64
N GLY A 656 46.07 -14.93 -75.85
CA GLY A 656 46.47 -16.29 -76.20
C GLY A 656 45.55 -17.34 -75.59
N PHE A 657 44.75 -18.02 -76.41
CA PHE A 657 43.83 -19.09 -75.94
C PHE A 657 44.45 -20.50 -76.04
N GLU A 658 45.78 -20.61 -76.18
CA GLU A 658 46.49 -21.88 -76.39
C GLU A 658 46.77 -22.66 -75.10
N SER A 659 46.59 -22.04 -73.92
CA SER A 659 46.86 -22.65 -72.62
C SER A 659 45.80 -22.30 -71.57
N LYS A 660 45.61 -23.17 -70.58
CA LYS A 660 44.68 -22.94 -69.45
C LYS A 660 45.21 -21.99 -68.38
N SER A 661 46.47 -21.57 -68.48
CA SER A 661 47.14 -20.68 -67.53
C SER A 661 47.58 -19.39 -68.23
N LEU A 662 47.52 -18.26 -67.52
CA LEU A 662 48.03 -16.99 -68.02
C LEU A 662 49.55 -17.06 -68.20
N THR A 663 50.05 -16.48 -69.29
CA THR A 663 51.49 -16.29 -69.46
C THR A 663 51.99 -15.14 -68.55
N SER A 664 53.28 -15.14 -68.21
CA SER A 664 53.88 -14.10 -67.35
C SER A 664 53.69 -12.66 -67.87
N ARG A 665 53.58 -12.52 -69.21
CA ARG A 665 53.30 -11.24 -69.87
C ARG A 665 51.84 -10.80 -69.69
N GLU A 666 50.89 -11.73 -69.82
CA GLU A 666 49.46 -11.46 -69.62
C GLU A 666 49.18 -11.15 -68.14
N GLU A 667 49.78 -11.90 -67.21
CA GLU A 667 49.67 -11.66 -65.78
C GLU A 667 50.15 -10.25 -65.39
N SER A 668 51.33 -9.85 -65.90
CA SER A 668 51.85 -8.50 -65.69
C SER A 668 50.96 -7.40 -66.29
N CYS A 669 50.30 -7.67 -67.42
CA CYS A 669 49.37 -6.74 -68.05
C CYS A 669 48.09 -6.59 -67.21
N VAL A 670 47.48 -7.70 -66.78
CA VAL A 670 46.26 -7.70 -65.96
C VAL A 670 46.50 -6.93 -64.66
N MET A 671 47.62 -7.16 -63.97
CA MET A 671 47.95 -6.44 -62.74
C MET A 671 48.07 -4.93 -62.94
N ARG A 672 48.71 -4.48 -64.03
CA ARG A 672 48.80 -3.04 -64.36
C ARG A 672 47.47 -2.45 -64.78
N CYS A 673 46.65 -3.21 -65.52
CA CYS A 673 45.32 -2.78 -65.93
C CYS A 673 44.42 -2.54 -64.71
N VAL A 674 44.41 -3.49 -63.77
CA VAL A 674 43.62 -3.40 -62.53
C VAL A 674 44.06 -2.20 -61.69
N ASP A 675 45.37 -2.02 -61.47
CA ASP A 675 45.90 -0.90 -60.69
C ASP A 675 45.58 0.46 -61.33
N LYS A 676 45.67 0.56 -62.67
CA LYS A 676 45.31 1.79 -63.40
C LYS A 676 43.83 2.10 -63.28
N HIS A 677 42.96 1.10 -63.41
CA HIS A 677 41.52 1.30 -63.30
C HIS A 677 41.09 1.65 -61.87
N MET A 678 41.68 1.01 -60.85
CA MET A 678 41.42 1.34 -59.44
C MET A 678 41.84 2.78 -59.10
N LYS A 679 43.04 3.21 -59.50
CA LYS A 679 43.50 4.59 -59.33
C LYS A 679 42.64 5.61 -60.09
N GLY A 680 42.17 5.23 -61.28
CA GLY A 680 41.23 6.05 -62.07
C GLY A 680 39.88 6.20 -61.39
N SER A 681 39.30 5.10 -60.89
CA SER A 681 38.03 5.08 -60.17
C SER A 681 38.10 5.89 -58.87
N GLN A 682 39.19 5.76 -58.11
CA GLN A 682 39.43 6.54 -56.88
C GLN A 682 39.47 8.04 -57.17
N ARG A 683 40.23 8.45 -58.20
CA ARG A 683 40.34 9.87 -58.57
C ARG A 683 39.02 10.46 -59.10
N LEU A 684 38.23 9.66 -59.81
CA LEU A 684 36.86 10.05 -60.20
C LEU A 684 35.95 10.21 -58.98
N GLY A 685 36.06 9.30 -58.00
CA GLY A 685 35.37 9.40 -56.71
C GLY A 685 35.71 10.69 -55.96
N ASP A 686 37.01 11.02 -55.85
CA ASP A 686 37.47 12.24 -55.17
C ASP A 686 36.93 13.50 -55.85
N ARG A 687 36.99 13.57 -57.20
CA ARG A 687 36.42 14.70 -57.96
C ARG A 687 34.90 14.81 -57.84
N PHE A 688 34.20 13.67 -57.79
CA PHE A 688 32.76 13.66 -57.59
C PHE A 688 32.39 14.17 -56.18
N GLN A 689 33.12 13.77 -55.14
CA GLN A 689 32.93 14.29 -53.78
C GLN A 689 33.21 15.79 -53.68
N GLU A 690 34.29 16.28 -54.31
CA GLU A 690 34.60 17.71 -54.37
C GLU A 690 33.48 18.51 -55.05
N GLN A 691 32.95 18.03 -56.18
CA GLN A 691 31.82 18.70 -56.86
C GLN A 691 30.54 18.66 -56.04
N ASN A 692 30.23 17.53 -55.38
CA ASN A 692 29.02 17.41 -54.57
C ASN A 692 29.09 18.34 -53.34
N ALA A 693 30.28 18.50 -52.75
CA ALA A 693 30.54 19.49 -51.70
C ALA A 693 30.41 20.94 -52.21
N ALA A 694 30.88 21.23 -53.43
CA ALA A 694 30.72 22.54 -54.05
C ALA A 694 29.25 22.87 -54.37
N MET A 695 28.46 21.89 -54.82
CA MET A 695 27.01 22.05 -55.06
C MET A 695 26.24 22.28 -53.75
N ALA A 696 26.59 21.58 -52.67
CA ALA A 696 25.97 21.77 -51.36
C ALA A 696 26.22 23.17 -50.76
N GLN A 697 27.39 23.77 -51.05
CA GLN A 697 27.71 25.14 -50.63
C GLN A 697 27.08 26.22 -51.56
N GLY A 698 26.79 25.88 -52.82
CA GLY A 698 26.18 26.79 -53.80
C GLY A 698 24.66 26.97 -53.69
N GLY A 699 23.96 26.09 -52.96
CA GLY A 699 22.49 26.12 -52.82
C GLY A 699 21.94 27.17 -51.85
N GLY A 700 22.80 27.96 -51.22
CA GLY A 700 22.43 28.91 -50.15
C GLY A 700 22.47 30.39 -50.56
N MET A 701 22.10 30.78 -51.78
CA MET A 701 21.98 32.19 -52.14
C MET A 701 21.07 32.40 -53.36
N GLY A 702 19.82 32.81 -53.09
CA GLY A 702 18.85 33.09 -54.15
C GLY A 702 17.47 33.49 -53.65
N GLY A 703 17.42 34.43 -52.70
CA GLY A 703 16.17 35.07 -52.27
C GLY A 703 16.45 36.55 -52.00
N ARG A 704 16.31 37.37 -53.03
CA ARG A 704 16.20 38.82 -52.93
C ARG A 704 14.78 39.20 -53.31
#